data_AF-A0A5B0S4J0-F1
#
_entry.id   AF-A0A5B0S4J0-F1
#
_cell.length_a   1.000
_cell.length_b   1.000
_cell.length_c   1.000
_cell.angle_alpha   90.00
_cell.angle_beta   90.00
_cell.angle_gamma   90.00
#
_symmetry.space_group_name_H-M   'P 1'
#
loop_
_entity.id
_entity.type
_entity.pdbx_description
1 polymer ?
#
loop_
_entity_poly.entity_id
_entity_poly.type
_entity_poly.pdbx_seq_one_letter_code
_entity_poly.pdbx_strand_id
1 'polypeptide(L)'
;MLTTALQCSHYKLFQTVSAHHKGQLPVKFFDWANGWLDTLPYADRAEMYKTWMPLPIQGYPSVADRISAIVKISSNPTYAPAGLVEALPTVSTWAQDQILQVVTGFLEETKNPAAENVDVIMSAVIHLNEARTSALLTSIFVRFPDTNAIAFLLALLSRLKAQIAVAQPSIIHTTELYRNLSLRVFNRDRKLADIITEGKNKSSYISKAGQVVTPPTLVQFACDLHDMSTDTTDLLQQFIQEIVEQLSTFSAVDMRNFWIPFLHQLIPALLSRSVLLNTPTYQRLICDSIMTFIKVIKSPTVADVELIMPPVIHLNETVTAALFKLIFEHLPNADAIPFLLALLSRLKAQAEAAASPDSNTRDLYRSLSPCVFHSKRKLSCIPTKGKLPPIYLNNNPKTEQAVTPEALLRFACDLSDMSTNADLLQSSIQEINAQCATFSAADMRELWMPFLYQLIPALVSRSLSLNTPAYQQLTQQFIKHLNAKTVGICPQATSGTVSQSPQVTCACPDCGKLNQFLQATSQRVGSFSMAQSRRMHLEQQLVRARIDCTCTTARTGSPQTLVVTKHYLLKDKIGAWNKRQKEFYTAVSQRIKQEHLKSLLGDEQATRIQSLATLNNAGTTTKNAATPTKNEATPTKNAATPSKSAPATIKNTASTSKNKNVAAMLMKAAATPQRKK
;
A
#
# COMPACT_ATOMS: atom_id res chain seq x y z
N MET A 1 -3.28 13.56 -67.70
CA MET A 1 -3.70 14.96 -67.43
C MET A 1 -2.61 15.77 -66.76
N LEU A 2 -2.13 15.41 -65.55
CA LEU A 2 -1.01 16.14 -64.91
C LEU A 2 0.28 16.15 -65.75
N THR A 3 0.64 15.00 -66.32
CA THR A 3 1.79 14.86 -67.23
C THR A 3 1.69 15.79 -68.45
N THR A 4 0.53 15.77 -69.12
CA THR A 4 0.22 16.63 -70.27
C THR A 4 0.22 18.11 -69.91
N ALA A 5 -0.40 18.48 -68.78
CA ALA A 5 -0.45 19.88 -68.32
C ALA A 5 0.93 20.43 -67.98
N LEU A 6 1.82 19.59 -67.45
CA LEU A 6 3.21 19.95 -67.15
C LEU A 6 4.04 20.11 -68.43
N GLN A 7 3.95 19.16 -69.38
CA GLN A 7 4.66 19.22 -70.66
C GLN A 7 4.23 20.41 -71.53
N CYS A 8 2.96 20.80 -71.47
CA CYS A 8 2.43 21.94 -72.22
C CYS A 8 2.52 23.27 -71.45
N SER A 9 3.21 23.30 -70.29
CA SER A 9 3.31 24.50 -69.43
C SER A 9 1.96 25.17 -69.15
N HIS A 10 0.90 24.39 -68.97
CA HIS A 10 -0.46 24.89 -68.70
C HIS A 10 -0.74 25.00 -67.18
N TYR A 11 -0.27 26.08 -66.55
CA TYR A 11 -0.22 26.24 -65.09
C TYR A 11 -1.58 26.07 -64.40
N LYS A 12 -2.63 26.74 -64.90
CA LYS A 12 -3.95 26.73 -64.25
C LYS A 12 -4.59 25.33 -64.21
N LEU A 13 -4.41 24.55 -65.27
CA LEU A 13 -4.85 23.16 -65.34
C LEU A 13 -4.02 22.28 -64.39
N PHE A 14 -2.70 22.48 -64.39
CA PHE A 14 -1.80 21.74 -63.51
C PHE A 14 -2.12 22.00 -62.03
N GLN A 15 -2.30 23.26 -61.62
CA GLN A 15 -2.68 23.66 -60.27
C GLN A 15 -4.03 23.04 -59.87
N THR A 16 -5.03 23.12 -60.74
CA THR A 16 -6.36 22.57 -60.47
C THR A 16 -6.29 21.06 -60.25
N VAL A 17 -5.67 20.31 -61.16
CA VAL A 17 -5.61 18.84 -61.03
C VAL A 17 -4.73 18.43 -59.83
N SER A 18 -3.66 19.18 -59.56
CA SER A 18 -2.76 18.94 -58.42
C SER A 18 -3.46 19.10 -57.06
N ALA A 19 -4.38 20.05 -56.92
CA ALA A 19 -5.10 20.27 -55.67
C ALA A 19 -6.18 19.20 -55.38
N HIS A 20 -6.65 18.47 -56.40
CA HIS A 20 -7.86 17.63 -56.28
C HIS A 20 -7.59 16.12 -56.22
N HIS A 21 -6.32 15.67 -56.31
CA HIS A 21 -6.02 14.23 -56.33
C HIS A 21 -6.24 13.51 -54.98
N LYS A 22 -6.33 14.26 -53.86
CA LYS A 22 -6.63 13.72 -52.51
C LYS A 22 -5.76 12.53 -52.08
N GLY A 23 -4.50 12.51 -52.50
CA GLY A 23 -3.56 11.42 -52.23
C GLY A 23 -3.64 10.23 -53.19
N GLN A 24 -4.51 10.26 -54.21
CA GLN A 24 -4.64 9.17 -55.19
C GLN A 24 -3.62 9.25 -56.32
N LEU A 25 -2.83 10.33 -56.39
CA LEU A 25 -1.75 10.44 -57.36
C LEU A 25 -0.72 9.32 -57.10
N PRO A 26 -0.41 8.45 -58.08
CA PRO A 26 0.58 7.41 -57.88
C PRO A 26 1.99 8.00 -57.73
N VAL A 27 2.78 7.47 -56.80
CA VAL A 27 4.18 7.91 -56.56
C VAL A 27 5.04 7.83 -57.83
N LYS A 28 4.72 6.90 -58.75
CA LYS A 28 5.35 6.78 -60.08
C LYS A 28 5.28 8.06 -60.93
N PHE A 29 4.32 8.95 -60.65
CA PHE A 29 4.28 10.27 -61.29
C PHE A 29 5.55 11.07 -60.99
N PHE A 30 6.06 11.02 -59.75
CA PHE A 30 7.26 11.77 -59.36
C PHE A 30 8.53 11.14 -59.94
N ASP A 31 8.57 9.82 -60.12
CA ASP A 31 9.65 9.15 -60.85
C ASP A 31 9.70 9.64 -62.32
N TRP A 32 8.54 9.71 -62.98
CA TRP A 32 8.42 10.25 -64.33
C TRP A 32 8.77 11.74 -64.40
N ALA A 33 8.25 12.55 -63.46
CA ALA A 33 8.47 13.99 -63.43
C ALA A 33 9.94 14.31 -63.26
N ASN A 34 10.66 13.59 -62.39
CA ASN A 34 12.09 13.75 -62.22
C ASN A 34 12.85 13.47 -63.54
N GLY A 35 12.57 12.32 -64.17
CA GLY A 35 13.21 11.96 -65.44
C GLY A 35 12.92 12.95 -66.57
N TRP A 36 11.73 13.57 -66.59
CA TRP A 36 11.40 14.61 -67.56
C TRP A 36 12.08 15.95 -67.24
N LEU A 37 12.09 16.39 -65.98
CA LEU A 37 12.75 17.62 -65.54
C LEU A 37 14.26 17.61 -65.84
N ASP A 38 14.89 16.43 -65.79
CA ASP A 38 16.30 16.25 -66.16
C ASP A 38 16.60 16.54 -67.63
N THR A 39 15.60 16.52 -68.51
CA THR A 39 15.75 16.87 -69.92
C THR A 39 15.70 18.39 -70.18
N LEU A 40 15.27 19.19 -69.19
CA LEU A 40 15.09 20.63 -69.35
C LEU A 40 16.38 21.43 -69.06
N PRO A 41 16.54 22.62 -69.69
CA PRO A 41 17.55 23.60 -69.29
C PRO A 41 17.42 24.00 -67.81
N TYR A 42 18.54 24.43 -67.22
CA TYR A 42 18.61 24.72 -65.78
C TYR A 42 17.59 25.75 -65.30
N ALA A 43 17.42 26.87 -66.04
CA ALA A 43 16.50 27.94 -65.64
C ALA A 43 15.04 27.46 -65.57
N ASP A 44 14.60 26.74 -66.61
CA ASP A 44 13.25 26.18 -66.69
C ASP A 44 13.04 25.11 -65.61
N ARG A 45 14.05 24.26 -65.39
CA ARG A 45 14.02 23.25 -64.32
C ARG A 45 13.88 23.88 -62.94
N ALA A 46 14.63 24.94 -62.66
CA ALA A 46 14.58 25.66 -61.38
C ALA A 46 13.20 26.31 -61.15
N GLU A 47 12.61 26.90 -62.20
CA GLU A 47 11.24 27.43 -62.13
C GLU A 47 10.22 26.33 -61.84
N MET A 48 10.32 25.18 -62.52
CA MET A 48 9.44 24.03 -62.33
C MET A 48 9.51 23.47 -60.90
N TYR A 49 10.72 23.33 -60.34
CA TYR A 49 10.89 22.93 -58.93
C TYR A 49 10.31 23.96 -57.96
N LYS A 50 10.50 25.25 -58.22
CA LYS A 50 10.07 26.31 -57.30
C LYS A 50 8.56 26.54 -57.30
N THR A 51 7.91 26.49 -58.46
CA THR A 51 6.51 26.96 -58.61
C THR A 51 5.50 25.86 -58.95
N TRP A 52 5.93 24.75 -59.58
CA TRP A 52 5.03 23.70 -60.03
C TRP A 52 5.03 22.51 -59.09
N MET A 53 6.20 21.94 -58.81
CA MET A 53 6.30 20.68 -58.05
C MET A 53 5.72 20.71 -56.63
N PRO A 54 5.71 21.82 -55.88
CA PRO A 54 5.04 21.88 -54.59
C PRO A 54 3.53 21.62 -54.64
N LEU A 55 2.86 21.95 -55.76
CA LEU A 55 1.40 21.85 -55.91
C LEU A 55 0.87 20.41 -55.79
N PRO A 56 1.38 19.42 -56.56
CA PRO A 56 0.92 18.04 -56.43
C PRO A 56 1.35 17.42 -55.10
N ILE A 57 2.41 17.90 -54.46
CA ILE A 57 2.84 17.40 -53.14
C ILE A 57 1.83 17.83 -52.06
N GLN A 58 1.38 19.08 -52.07
CA GLN A 58 0.38 19.58 -51.11
C GLN A 58 -0.96 18.80 -51.15
N GLY A 59 -1.31 18.23 -52.30
CA GLY A 59 -2.54 17.43 -52.47
C GLY A 59 -2.55 16.08 -51.72
N TYR A 60 -1.42 15.62 -51.18
CA TYR A 60 -1.39 14.46 -50.28
C TYR A 60 -1.85 14.86 -48.86
N PRO A 61 -2.72 14.08 -48.20
CA PRO A 61 -3.13 14.36 -46.82
C PRO A 61 -2.07 13.96 -45.78
N SER A 62 -1.30 12.90 -46.04
CA SER A 62 -0.29 12.38 -45.13
C SER A 62 1.05 13.12 -45.29
N VAL A 63 1.64 13.54 -44.17
CA VAL A 63 2.97 14.16 -44.14
C VAL A 63 4.04 13.20 -44.64
N ALA A 64 3.93 11.91 -44.30
CA ALA A 64 4.86 10.89 -44.77
C ALA A 64 4.80 10.71 -46.29
N ASP A 65 3.60 10.77 -46.88
CA ASP A 65 3.42 10.67 -48.33
C ASP A 65 3.99 11.91 -49.05
N ARG A 66 3.81 13.10 -48.44
CA ARG A 66 4.44 14.35 -48.92
C ARG A 66 5.96 14.25 -48.94
N ILE A 67 6.58 13.75 -47.85
CA ILE A 67 8.03 13.54 -47.75
C ILE A 67 8.48 12.51 -48.79
N SER A 68 7.77 11.39 -48.92
CA SER A 68 8.07 10.35 -49.92
C SER A 68 8.06 10.91 -51.34
N ALA A 69 7.07 11.72 -51.69
CA ALA A 69 6.99 12.39 -52.99
C ALA A 69 8.18 13.34 -53.24
N ILE A 70 8.59 14.12 -52.22
CA ILE A 70 9.76 15.02 -52.31
C ILE A 70 11.05 14.22 -52.51
N VAL A 71 11.25 13.13 -51.78
CA VAL A 71 12.44 12.29 -51.90
C VAL A 71 12.50 11.69 -53.30
N LYS A 72 11.38 11.17 -53.81
CA LYS A 72 11.29 10.55 -55.13
C LYS A 72 11.62 11.49 -56.27
N ILE A 73 11.10 12.73 -56.22
CA ILE A 73 11.42 13.72 -57.24
C ILE A 73 12.88 14.23 -57.15
N SER A 74 13.54 14.05 -56.00
CA SER A 74 14.95 14.42 -55.82
C SER A 74 15.96 13.29 -56.10
N SER A 75 15.49 12.07 -56.35
CA SER A 75 16.31 10.85 -56.48
C SER A 75 16.89 10.70 -57.91
N ASN A 76 17.80 11.57 -58.33
CA ASN A 76 18.83 11.36 -59.38
C ASN A 76 19.50 12.71 -59.77
N PRO A 77 20.73 13.02 -59.32
CA PRO A 77 21.54 14.05 -59.96
C PRO A 77 22.41 13.37 -61.01
N THR A 78 21.89 13.18 -62.23
CA THR A 78 22.75 12.69 -63.33
C THR A 78 23.60 13.86 -63.82
N TYR A 79 24.89 13.86 -63.46
CA TYR A 79 25.97 14.74 -63.96
C TYR A 79 25.76 16.27 -63.80
N ALA A 80 26.42 16.86 -62.79
CA ALA A 80 26.84 18.25 -62.87
C ALA A 80 28.24 18.30 -63.49
N PRO A 81 28.46 18.95 -64.65
CA PRO A 81 29.79 19.15 -65.19
C PRO A 81 30.62 20.00 -64.22
N ALA A 82 31.85 19.57 -63.94
CA ALA A 82 32.78 20.32 -63.11
C ALA A 82 33.03 21.70 -63.75
N GLY A 83 32.72 22.79 -63.04
CA GLY A 83 33.19 24.12 -63.45
C GLY A 83 32.31 25.35 -63.20
N LEU A 84 31.20 25.29 -62.48
CA LEU A 84 30.49 26.52 -62.06
C LEU A 84 30.14 26.49 -60.58
N VAL A 85 31.12 26.91 -59.78
CA VAL A 85 30.92 27.38 -58.40
C VAL A 85 30.42 28.81 -58.49
N GLU A 86 29.10 29.01 -58.47
CA GLU A 86 28.50 30.24 -57.95
C GLU A 86 26.99 30.03 -57.65
N ALA A 87 26.72 29.87 -56.35
CA ALA A 87 25.49 30.19 -55.62
C ALA A 87 24.12 29.97 -56.28
N LEU A 88 23.59 28.73 -56.32
CA LEU A 88 22.13 28.47 -56.35
C LEU A 88 21.79 27.05 -55.82
N PRO A 89 20.60 26.84 -55.22
CA PRO A 89 20.26 25.62 -54.49
C PRO A 89 20.33 24.38 -55.40
N THR A 90 21.18 23.41 -55.04
CA THR A 90 21.16 22.07 -55.62
C THR A 90 19.78 21.43 -55.41
N VAL A 91 19.35 20.51 -56.29
CA VAL A 91 18.08 19.75 -56.15
C VAL A 91 17.93 19.15 -54.73
N SER A 92 19.05 18.80 -54.09
CA SER A 92 19.13 18.38 -52.69
C SER A 92 18.71 19.47 -51.68
N THR A 93 19.14 20.72 -51.86
CA THR A 93 18.72 21.83 -50.97
C THR A 93 17.25 22.20 -51.11
N TRP A 94 16.70 22.20 -52.34
CA TRP A 94 15.25 22.38 -52.55
C TRP A 94 14.45 21.27 -51.85
N ALA A 95 14.85 20.01 -52.00
CA ALA A 95 14.15 18.89 -51.36
C ALA A 95 14.16 19.03 -49.83
N GLN A 96 15.30 19.42 -49.25
CA GLN A 96 15.41 19.67 -47.81
C GLN A 96 14.56 20.88 -47.36
N ASP A 97 14.45 21.95 -48.15
CA ASP A 97 13.60 23.11 -47.85
C ASP A 97 12.12 22.71 -47.85
N GLN A 98 11.69 21.94 -48.85
CA GLN A 98 10.32 21.45 -48.93
C GLN A 98 9.98 20.49 -47.78
N ILE A 99 10.89 19.60 -47.40
CA ILE A 99 10.71 18.72 -46.23
C ILE A 99 10.55 19.54 -44.96
N LEU A 100 11.40 20.57 -44.75
CA LEU A 100 11.29 21.47 -43.60
C LEU A 100 9.95 22.21 -43.59
N GLN A 101 9.48 22.71 -44.73
CA GLN A 101 8.19 23.40 -44.84
C GLN A 101 7.03 22.48 -44.47
N VAL A 102 7.05 21.24 -44.98
CA VAL A 102 6.03 20.22 -44.73
C VAL A 102 5.96 19.86 -43.23
N VAL A 103 7.11 19.62 -42.59
CA VAL A 103 7.16 19.32 -41.15
C VAL A 103 6.79 20.54 -40.31
N THR A 104 7.24 21.74 -40.68
CA THR A 104 6.93 22.96 -39.93
C THR A 104 5.43 23.23 -39.92
N GLY A 105 4.75 23.09 -41.07
CA GLY A 105 3.29 23.21 -41.16
C GLY A 105 2.56 22.16 -40.30
N PHE A 106 3.01 20.89 -40.34
CA PHE A 106 2.48 19.85 -39.46
C PHE A 106 2.62 20.22 -37.97
N LEU A 107 3.77 20.77 -37.57
CA LEU A 107 4.02 21.21 -36.21
C LEU A 107 3.20 22.47 -35.83
N GLU A 108 2.77 23.29 -36.78
CA GLU A 108 1.90 24.46 -36.53
C GLU A 108 0.45 24.05 -36.29
N GLU A 109 -0.01 23.02 -37.01
CA GLU A 109 -1.36 22.46 -36.84
C GLU A 109 -1.47 21.59 -35.56
N THR A 110 -0.36 21.05 -35.09
CA THR A 110 -0.32 20.17 -33.90
C THR A 110 -0.34 20.99 -32.61
N LYS A 111 -1.52 21.16 -32.01
CA LYS A 111 -1.66 21.85 -30.71
C LYS A 111 -1.09 21.06 -29.52
N ASN A 112 -1.17 19.73 -29.59
CA ASN A 112 -0.88 18.81 -28.49
C ASN A 112 -0.16 17.58 -29.05
N PRO A 113 1.18 17.56 -29.06
CA PRO A 113 1.89 16.47 -29.68
C PRO A 113 1.78 15.20 -28.83
N ALA A 114 1.58 14.06 -29.49
CA ALA A 114 1.57 12.73 -28.91
C ALA A 114 2.79 11.94 -29.41
N ALA A 115 3.17 10.88 -28.69
CA ALA A 115 4.34 10.05 -29.04
C ALA A 115 4.30 9.49 -30.48
N GLU A 116 3.11 9.26 -31.05
CA GLU A 116 2.93 8.82 -32.44
C GLU A 116 3.37 9.85 -33.48
N ASN A 117 3.34 11.15 -33.14
CA ASN A 117 3.77 12.21 -34.05
C ASN A 117 5.29 12.22 -34.27
N VAL A 118 6.05 11.50 -33.44
CA VAL A 118 7.51 11.38 -33.57
C VAL A 118 7.90 10.69 -34.89
N ASP A 119 7.16 9.68 -35.33
CA ASP A 119 7.50 8.93 -36.54
C ASP A 119 7.51 9.82 -37.79
N VAL A 120 6.59 10.79 -37.86
CA VAL A 120 6.54 11.80 -38.93
C VAL A 120 7.80 12.66 -38.94
N ILE A 121 8.26 13.11 -37.77
CA ILE A 121 9.46 13.94 -37.64
C ILE A 121 10.71 13.13 -38.00
N MET A 122 10.81 11.89 -37.49
CA MET A 122 11.96 11.03 -37.79
C MET A 122 12.04 10.65 -39.27
N SER A 123 10.90 10.54 -39.96
CA SER A 123 10.88 10.32 -41.42
C SER A 123 11.48 11.49 -42.21
N ALA A 124 11.39 12.72 -41.69
CA ALA A 124 12.02 13.89 -42.30
C ALA A 124 13.51 13.97 -41.97
N VAL A 125 13.89 13.71 -40.72
CA VAL A 125 15.27 13.83 -40.22
C VAL A 125 16.26 13.01 -41.06
N ILE A 126 15.88 11.83 -41.54
CA ILE A 126 16.72 10.95 -42.36
C ILE A 126 17.18 11.63 -43.67
N HIS A 127 16.43 12.61 -44.16
CA HIS A 127 16.68 13.30 -45.43
C HIS A 127 17.28 14.70 -45.26
N LEU A 128 17.50 15.17 -44.02
CA LEU A 128 18.05 16.48 -43.74
C LEU A 128 19.54 16.40 -43.42
N ASN A 129 20.28 17.45 -43.80
CA ASN A 129 21.66 17.59 -43.35
C ASN A 129 21.74 17.91 -41.83
N GLU A 130 22.92 17.76 -41.25
CA GLU A 130 23.13 17.88 -39.80
C GLU A 130 22.67 19.24 -39.23
N ALA A 131 23.01 20.34 -39.91
CA ALA A 131 22.64 21.68 -39.47
C ALA A 131 21.12 21.90 -39.45
N ARG A 132 20.41 21.42 -40.47
CA ARG A 132 18.95 21.50 -40.57
C ARG A 132 18.26 20.57 -39.58
N THR A 133 18.79 19.37 -39.37
CA THR A 133 18.31 18.44 -38.33
C THR A 133 18.44 19.07 -36.94
N SER A 134 19.60 19.64 -36.62
CA SER A 134 19.84 20.33 -35.35
C SER A 134 18.88 21.50 -35.15
N ALA A 135 18.69 22.35 -36.17
CA ALA A 135 17.78 23.48 -36.12
C ALA A 135 16.31 23.04 -35.92
N LEU A 136 15.86 22.03 -36.68
CA LEU A 136 14.51 21.50 -36.59
C LEU A 136 14.23 20.92 -35.20
N LEU A 137 15.09 20.02 -34.71
CA LEU A 137 14.92 19.39 -33.40
C LEU A 137 14.98 20.42 -32.28
N THR A 138 15.90 21.39 -32.35
CA THR A 138 15.96 22.48 -31.36
C THR A 138 14.69 23.32 -31.36
N SER A 139 14.14 23.64 -32.54
CA SER A 139 12.89 24.40 -32.69
C SER A 139 11.70 23.67 -32.05
N ILE A 140 11.61 22.35 -32.19
CA ILE A 140 10.53 21.53 -31.59
C ILE A 140 10.50 21.69 -30.07
N PHE A 141 11.66 21.64 -29.39
CA PHE A 141 11.74 21.76 -27.92
C PHE A 141 11.39 23.15 -27.39
N VAL A 142 11.55 24.18 -28.22
CA VAL A 142 11.15 25.56 -27.93
C VAL A 142 9.65 25.76 -28.19
N ARG A 143 9.15 25.19 -29.29
CA ARG A 143 7.76 25.35 -29.74
C ARG A 143 6.73 24.76 -28.78
N PHE A 144 7.07 23.69 -28.06
CA PHE A 144 6.17 23.02 -27.13
C PHE A 144 6.58 23.25 -25.67
N PRO A 145 6.34 24.45 -25.08
CA PRO A 145 6.71 24.78 -23.69
C PRO A 145 5.90 24.02 -22.64
N ASP A 146 4.74 23.45 -23.00
CA ASP A 146 3.82 22.81 -22.08
C ASP A 146 4.30 21.41 -21.64
N THR A 147 4.04 21.09 -20.37
CA THR A 147 4.16 19.77 -19.73
C THR A 147 3.46 18.65 -20.50
N ASN A 148 2.39 18.95 -21.24
CA ASN A 148 1.67 18.01 -22.12
C ASN A 148 2.56 17.39 -23.21
N ALA A 149 3.66 18.06 -23.58
CA ALA A 149 4.57 17.61 -24.60
C ALA A 149 5.70 16.70 -24.09
N ILE A 150 5.86 16.54 -22.76
CA ILE A 150 7.00 15.80 -22.19
C ILE A 150 7.08 14.37 -22.73
N ALA A 151 5.95 13.65 -22.79
CA ALA A 151 5.91 12.29 -23.33
C ALA A 151 6.39 12.22 -24.80
N PHE A 152 5.97 13.20 -25.61
CA PHE A 152 6.40 13.33 -26.99
C PHE A 152 7.90 13.67 -27.11
N LEU A 153 8.42 14.59 -26.31
CA LEU A 153 9.83 14.97 -26.31
C LEU A 153 10.73 13.81 -25.87
N LEU A 154 10.33 13.04 -24.86
CA LEU A 154 11.04 11.83 -24.42
C LEU A 154 11.04 10.75 -25.52
N ALA A 155 9.91 10.54 -26.19
CA ALA A 155 9.83 9.62 -27.32
C ALA A 155 10.73 10.05 -28.49
N LEU A 156 10.79 11.35 -28.78
CA LEU A 156 11.68 11.91 -29.81
C LEU A 156 13.16 11.67 -29.48
N LEU A 157 13.57 11.89 -28.24
CA LEU A 157 14.93 11.58 -27.78
C LEU A 157 15.23 10.09 -27.89
N SER A 158 14.33 9.22 -27.44
CA SER A 158 14.51 7.77 -27.55
C SER A 158 14.74 7.32 -28.99
N ARG A 159 13.96 7.86 -29.95
CA ARG A 159 14.17 7.57 -31.38
C ARG A 159 15.48 8.15 -31.92
N LEU A 160 15.88 9.34 -31.48
CA LEU A 160 17.17 9.93 -31.83
C LEU A 160 18.33 9.06 -31.32
N LYS A 161 18.26 8.56 -30.08
CA LYS A 161 19.25 7.64 -29.50
C LYS A 161 19.36 6.35 -30.31
N ALA A 162 18.23 5.78 -30.73
CA ALA A 162 18.21 4.59 -31.58
C ALA A 162 18.91 4.82 -32.92
N GLN A 163 18.74 6.00 -33.54
CA GLN A 163 19.46 6.36 -34.76
C GLN A 163 20.97 6.51 -34.54
N ILE A 164 21.39 7.12 -33.42
CA ILE A 164 22.81 7.24 -33.06
C ILE A 164 23.45 5.85 -32.96
N ALA A 165 22.74 4.86 -32.41
CA ALA A 165 23.26 3.49 -32.30
C ALA A 165 23.47 2.79 -33.66
N VAL A 166 22.75 3.22 -34.71
CA VAL A 166 22.80 2.62 -36.06
C VAL A 166 23.82 3.33 -36.98
N ALA A 167 24.05 4.63 -36.79
CA ALA A 167 24.89 5.44 -37.68
C ALA A 167 26.38 5.45 -37.26
N GLN A 168 27.20 4.60 -37.87
CA GLN A 168 28.67 4.73 -37.84
C GLN A 168 29.11 5.49 -39.11
N PRO A 169 29.16 6.85 -39.13
CA PRO A 169 30.41 7.54 -38.71
C PRO A 169 30.30 9.00 -38.18
N SER A 170 29.13 9.65 -38.03
CA SER A 170 29.03 11.07 -37.55
C SER A 170 28.66 11.19 -36.05
N ILE A 171 29.17 10.26 -35.23
CA ILE A 171 28.71 10.00 -33.86
C ILE A 171 28.83 11.23 -32.94
N ILE A 172 29.81 12.12 -33.15
CA ILE A 172 30.13 13.21 -32.22
C ILE A 172 29.04 14.29 -32.21
N HIS A 173 28.66 14.84 -33.37
CA HIS A 173 27.71 15.95 -33.43
C HIS A 173 26.28 15.53 -33.08
N THR A 174 25.87 14.32 -33.48
CA THR A 174 24.53 13.80 -33.14
C THR A 174 24.43 13.45 -31.65
N THR A 175 25.52 12.97 -31.03
CA THR A 175 25.59 12.77 -29.57
C THR A 175 25.49 14.11 -28.84
N GLU A 176 26.23 15.13 -29.27
CA GLU A 176 26.18 16.45 -28.65
C GLU A 176 24.80 17.11 -28.81
N LEU A 177 24.16 16.93 -29.96
CA LEU A 177 22.77 17.35 -30.16
C LEU A 177 21.83 16.66 -29.17
N TYR A 178 21.94 15.35 -28.99
CA TYR A 178 21.15 14.61 -27.99
C TYR A 178 21.32 15.18 -26.58
N ARG A 179 22.58 15.46 -26.16
CA ARG A 179 22.87 16.05 -24.84
C ARG A 179 22.19 17.40 -24.66
N ASN A 180 22.35 18.28 -25.65
CA ASN A 180 21.76 19.62 -25.62
C ASN A 180 20.23 19.61 -25.60
N LEU A 181 19.60 18.67 -26.32
CA LEU A 181 18.15 18.51 -26.30
C LEU A 181 17.66 17.89 -24.98
N SER A 182 18.42 16.97 -24.40
CA SER A 182 18.09 16.35 -23.11
C SER A 182 17.97 17.38 -21.99
N LEU A 183 18.89 18.35 -21.94
CA LEU A 183 18.85 19.47 -20.99
C LEU A 183 17.66 20.42 -21.19
N ARG A 184 16.96 20.31 -22.33
CA ARG A 184 15.77 21.13 -22.62
C ARG A 184 14.48 20.42 -22.24
N VAL A 185 14.46 19.11 -21.98
CA VAL A 185 13.20 18.38 -21.67
C VAL A 185 12.52 18.99 -20.45
N PHE A 186 13.27 19.14 -19.36
CA PHE A 186 12.78 19.74 -18.12
C PHE A 186 13.38 21.13 -17.97
N ASN A 187 12.55 22.11 -17.58
CA ASN A 187 12.95 23.49 -17.39
C ASN A 187 11.93 24.21 -16.47
N ARG A 188 12.03 25.53 -16.34
CA ARG A 188 11.15 26.33 -15.47
C ARG A 188 9.65 26.17 -15.80
N ASP A 189 9.33 25.94 -17.07
CA ASP A 189 7.96 25.78 -17.56
C ASP A 189 7.54 24.30 -17.60
N ARG A 190 8.48 23.38 -17.86
CA ARG A 190 8.28 21.91 -17.85
C ARG A 190 8.84 21.29 -16.59
N LYS A 191 8.07 21.34 -15.50
CA LYS A 191 8.45 20.75 -14.20
C LYS A 191 8.12 19.27 -14.14
N LEU A 192 8.92 18.52 -13.37
CA LEU A 192 8.69 17.09 -13.08
C LEU A 192 7.39 16.90 -12.30
N ALA A 193 7.06 17.85 -11.42
CA ALA A 193 5.84 17.83 -10.61
C ALA A 193 4.55 17.83 -11.45
N ASP A 194 4.61 18.44 -12.63
CA ASP A 194 3.46 18.70 -13.50
C ASP A 194 3.29 17.66 -14.61
N ILE A 195 4.18 16.65 -14.65
CA ILE A 195 4.06 15.53 -15.59
C ILE A 195 2.67 14.88 -15.50
N ILE A 196 2.10 14.56 -16.66
CA ILE A 196 0.89 13.74 -16.76
C ILE A 196 1.26 12.28 -16.49
N THR A 197 0.89 11.82 -15.31
CA THR A 197 1.00 10.43 -14.88
C THR A 197 -0.34 9.70 -15.06
N GLU A 198 -0.33 8.37 -15.09
CA GLU A 198 -1.57 7.57 -15.11
C GLU A 198 -2.51 7.89 -13.93
N GLY A 199 -1.94 8.24 -12.77
CA GLY A 199 -2.70 8.65 -11.59
C GLY A 199 -3.51 9.92 -11.79
N LYS A 200 -2.94 10.92 -12.47
CA LYS A 200 -3.63 12.19 -12.80
C LYS A 200 -4.61 12.04 -13.95
N ASN A 201 -4.36 11.12 -14.88
CA ASN A 201 -5.19 10.92 -16.07
C ASN A 201 -6.60 10.35 -15.74
N LYS A 202 -6.74 9.63 -14.61
CA LYS A 202 -8.04 9.06 -14.18
C LYS A 202 -9.14 10.10 -13.89
N SER A 203 -8.79 11.37 -13.69
CA SER A 203 -9.74 12.47 -13.43
C SER A 203 -10.22 13.19 -14.71
N SER A 204 -9.57 12.95 -15.85
CA SER A 204 -9.91 13.56 -17.13
C SER A 204 -10.67 12.55 -17.99
N TYR A 205 -11.95 12.80 -18.26
CA TYR A 205 -12.80 12.00 -19.15
C TYR A 205 -12.33 11.94 -20.62
N ILE A 206 -11.11 12.41 -20.93
CA ILE A 206 -10.54 12.40 -22.27
C ILE A 206 -9.26 11.56 -22.22
N SER A 207 -9.38 10.32 -22.67
CA SER A 207 -8.29 9.39 -22.92
C SER A 207 -7.28 10.00 -23.89
N LYS A 208 -6.20 10.61 -23.37
CA LYS A 208 -5.02 10.98 -24.16
C LYS A 208 -3.86 10.05 -23.83
N ALA A 209 -4.00 8.78 -24.16
CA ALA A 209 -2.99 7.74 -23.88
C ALA A 209 -1.58 8.12 -24.39
N GLY A 210 -1.49 8.90 -25.48
CA GLY A 210 -0.22 9.35 -26.07
C GLY A 210 0.49 10.52 -25.35
N GLN A 211 -0.06 11.05 -24.26
CA GLN A 211 0.53 12.17 -23.48
C GLN A 211 1.00 11.75 -22.08
N VAL A 212 0.74 10.50 -21.68
CA VAL A 212 1.09 10.00 -20.35
C VAL A 212 2.57 9.61 -20.32
N VAL A 213 3.31 10.10 -19.34
CA VAL A 213 4.65 9.60 -19.03
C VAL A 213 4.50 8.43 -18.08
N THR A 214 5.15 7.32 -18.41
CA THR A 214 5.17 6.11 -17.57
C THR A 214 6.52 5.97 -16.87
N PRO A 215 6.59 5.28 -15.70
CA PRO A 215 7.87 5.04 -15.04
C PRO A 215 8.92 4.38 -15.95
N PRO A 216 8.60 3.35 -16.78
CA PRO A 216 9.55 2.78 -17.73
C PRO A 216 10.13 3.80 -18.71
N THR A 217 9.32 4.72 -19.24
CA THR A 217 9.78 5.76 -20.18
C THR A 217 10.80 6.69 -19.52
N LEU A 218 10.55 7.10 -18.27
CA LEU A 218 11.46 7.99 -17.55
C LEU A 218 12.73 7.26 -17.08
N VAL A 219 12.64 5.98 -16.72
CA VAL A 219 13.81 5.14 -16.42
C VAL A 219 14.69 4.98 -17.65
N GLN A 220 14.11 4.69 -18.81
CA GLN A 220 14.87 4.60 -20.05
C GLN A 220 15.59 5.92 -20.36
N PHE A 221 14.91 7.06 -20.19
CA PHE A 221 15.54 8.37 -20.34
C PHE A 221 16.72 8.55 -19.37
N ALA A 222 16.56 8.23 -18.09
CA ALA A 222 17.66 8.32 -17.11
C ALA A 222 18.85 7.42 -17.48
N CYS A 223 18.57 6.20 -17.96
CA CYS A 223 19.59 5.31 -18.49
C CYS A 223 20.30 5.89 -19.72
N ASP A 224 19.55 6.48 -20.66
CA ASP A 224 20.11 7.11 -21.84
C ASP A 224 20.98 8.33 -21.46
N LEU A 225 20.61 9.08 -20.41
CA LEU A 225 21.45 10.16 -19.87
C LEU A 225 22.77 9.64 -19.34
N HIS A 226 22.75 8.54 -18.58
CA HIS A 226 23.98 7.89 -18.11
C HIS A 226 24.87 7.45 -19.27
N ASP A 227 24.28 6.77 -20.24
CA ASP A 227 24.99 6.27 -21.42
C ASP A 227 25.53 7.41 -22.31
N MET A 228 25.07 8.65 -22.11
CA MET A 228 25.52 9.85 -22.82
C MET A 228 26.38 10.80 -21.98
N SER A 229 26.55 10.56 -20.68
CA SER A 229 27.41 11.39 -19.81
C SER A 229 28.88 11.34 -20.27
N THR A 230 29.64 12.39 -19.94
CA THR A 230 31.10 12.47 -20.13
C THR A 230 31.79 12.71 -18.80
N ASP A 231 33.12 12.57 -18.77
CA ASP A 231 33.94 12.89 -17.59
C ASP A 231 33.76 14.34 -17.10
N THR A 232 33.38 15.24 -18.00
CA THR A 232 33.18 16.67 -17.73
C THR A 232 31.73 17.04 -17.45
N THR A 233 30.75 16.21 -17.82
CA THR A 233 29.33 16.53 -17.71
C THR A 233 28.52 15.27 -17.43
N ASP A 234 28.11 15.12 -16.16
CA ASP A 234 27.20 14.05 -15.75
C ASP A 234 25.74 14.51 -15.85
N LEU A 235 25.11 14.15 -16.97
CA LEU A 235 23.72 14.47 -17.27
C LEU A 235 22.75 13.73 -16.35
N LEU A 236 23.06 12.49 -15.99
CA LEU A 236 22.25 11.72 -15.05
C LEU A 236 22.26 12.42 -13.68
N GLN A 237 23.43 12.81 -13.18
CA GLN A 237 23.52 13.50 -11.90
C GLN A 237 22.71 14.81 -11.88
N GLN A 238 22.76 15.62 -12.94
CA GLN A 238 21.94 16.83 -13.05
C GLN A 238 20.44 16.52 -13.01
N PHE A 239 20.01 15.50 -13.74
CA PHE A 239 18.62 15.07 -13.74
C PHE A 239 18.16 14.57 -12.36
N ILE A 240 19.00 13.81 -11.65
CA ILE A 240 18.70 13.34 -10.30
C ILE A 240 18.59 14.50 -9.32
N GLN A 241 19.47 15.50 -9.44
CA GLN A 241 19.41 16.71 -8.63
C GLN A 241 18.11 17.49 -8.87
N GLU A 242 17.69 17.62 -10.12
CA GLU A 242 16.40 18.25 -10.49
C GLU A 242 15.21 17.51 -9.85
N ILE A 243 15.23 16.16 -9.83
CA ILE A 243 14.20 15.38 -9.12
C ILE A 243 14.20 15.73 -7.63
N VAL A 244 15.37 15.69 -6.98
CA VAL A 244 15.50 15.95 -5.54
C VAL A 244 15.00 17.35 -5.16
N GLU A 245 15.29 18.37 -5.97
CA GLU A 245 14.83 19.74 -5.74
C GLU A 245 13.31 19.88 -5.83
N GLN A 246 12.67 19.11 -6.71
CA GLN A 246 11.23 19.14 -6.90
C GLN A 246 10.44 18.17 -6.01
N LEU A 247 11.09 17.25 -5.27
CA LEU A 247 10.40 16.24 -4.44
C LEU A 247 9.30 16.82 -3.54
N SER A 248 9.57 17.96 -2.90
CA SER A 248 8.61 18.61 -1.99
C SER A 248 7.30 19.06 -2.65
N THR A 249 7.28 19.17 -3.98
CA THR A 249 6.10 19.57 -4.77
C THR A 249 5.23 18.39 -5.20
N PHE A 250 5.70 17.14 -5.02
CA PHE A 250 4.99 15.97 -5.50
C PHE A 250 3.80 15.58 -4.61
N SER A 251 2.69 15.21 -5.24
CA SER A 251 1.46 14.83 -4.54
C SER A 251 1.54 13.41 -3.94
N ALA A 252 0.66 13.10 -2.98
CA ALA A 252 0.59 11.74 -2.39
C ALA A 252 0.33 10.67 -3.45
N VAL A 253 -0.55 11.00 -4.40
CA VAL A 253 -0.99 10.12 -5.48
C VAL A 253 0.16 9.85 -6.44
N ASP A 254 0.92 10.89 -6.81
CA ASP A 254 2.07 10.74 -7.70
C ASP A 254 3.22 10.01 -7.02
N MET A 255 3.49 10.30 -5.75
CA MET A 255 4.52 9.59 -4.99
C MET A 255 4.24 8.08 -4.96
N ARG A 256 3.00 7.68 -4.63
CA ARG A 256 2.62 6.26 -4.55
C ARG A 256 2.55 5.57 -5.91
N ASN A 257 1.94 6.21 -6.91
CA ASN A 257 1.63 5.53 -8.17
C ASN A 257 2.69 5.71 -9.27
N PHE A 258 3.60 6.68 -9.12
CA PHE A 258 4.59 7.00 -10.16
C PHE A 258 6.02 7.04 -9.62
N TRP A 259 6.33 7.89 -8.64
CA TRP A 259 7.72 8.15 -8.24
C TRP A 259 8.38 7.00 -7.47
N ILE A 260 7.68 6.34 -6.55
CA ILE A 260 8.22 5.14 -5.88
C ILE A 260 8.39 3.98 -6.88
N PRO A 261 7.41 3.66 -7.76
CA PRO A 261 7.61 2.70 -8.85
C PRO A 261 8.75 3.07 -9.80
N PHE A 262 8.95 4.36 -10.10
CA PHE A 262 10.10 4.84 -10.87
C PHE A 262 11.42 4.51 -10.17
N LEU A 263 11.56 4.78 -8.88
CA LEU A 263 12.77 4.41 -8.12
C LEU A 263 13.00 2.90 -8.09
N HIS A 264 11.92 2.13 -7.91
CA HIS A 264 11.96 0.67 -7.91
C HIS A 264 12.52 0.10 -9.22
N GLN A 265 12.24 0.75 -10.36
CA GLN A 265 12.73 0.34 -11.68
C GLN A 265 14.11 0.96 -12.02
N LEU A 266 14.36 2.20 -11.59
CA LEU A 266 15.60 2.93 -11.85
C LEU A 266 16.80 2.22 -11.21
N ILE A 267 16.66 1.84 -9.95
CA ILE A 267 17.77 1.31 -9.14
C ILE A 267 18.38 0.03 -9.77
N PRO A 268 17.61 -1.02 -10.10
CA PRO A 268 18.14 -2.18 -10.82
C PRO A 268 18.73 -1.81 -12.19
N ALA A 269 18.13 -0.87 -12.90
CA ALA A 269 18.60 -0.45 -14.22
C ALA A 269 19.96 0.27 -14.16
N LEU A 270 20.20 1.09 -13.13
CA LEU A 270 21.49 1.73 -12.88
C LEU A 270 22.55 0.74 -12.42
N LEU A 271 22.19 -0.22 -11.56
CA LEU A 271 23.11 -1.29 -11.14
C LEU A 271 23.56 -2.16 -12.31
N SER A 272 22.66 -2.46 -13.26
CA SER A 272 23.00 -3.20 -14.48
C SER A 272 24.02 -2.47 -15.36
N ARG A 273 24.18 -1.16 -15.17
CA ARG A 273 25.17 -0.29 -15.84
C ARG A 273 26.39 -0.01 -14.97
N SER A 274 26.58 -0.75 -13.88
CA SER A 274 27.70 -0.59 -12.95
C SER A 274 27.75 0.77 -12.25
N VAL A 275 26.62 1.49 -12.14
CA VAL A 275 26.55 2.74 -11.39
C VAL A 275 26.63 2.46 -9.90
N LEU A 276 27.55 3.15 -9.22
CA LEU A 276 27.70 3.07 -7.78
C LEU A 276 26.62 3.90 -7.08
N LEU A 277 25.64 3.22 -6.47
CA LEU A 277 24.54 3.88 -5.75
C LEU A 277 24.93 4.39 -4.35
N ASN A 278 26.18 4.20 -3.94
CA ASN A 278 26.68 4.65 -2.65
C ASN A 278 27.10 6.14 -2.64
N THR A 279 27.01 6.84 -3.77
CA THR A 279 27.34 8.27 -3.81
C THR A 279 26.27 9.11 -3.08
N PRO A 280 26.64 10.26 -2.50
CA PRO A 280 25.71 11.11 -1.75
C PRO A 280 24.47 11.50 -2.55
N THR A 281 24.60 11.70 -3.87
CA THR A 281 23.50 12.09 -4.75
C THR A 281 22.40 11.01 -4.81
N TYR A 282 22.78 9.74 -5.05
CA TYR A 282 21.81 8.65 -5.14
C TYR A 282 21.25 8.27 -3.77
N GLN A 283 22.07 8.32 -2.72
CA GLN A 283 21.57 8.13 -1.35
C GLN A 283 20.53 9.18 -0.98
N ARG A 284 20.78 10.45 -1.33
CA ARG A 284 19.83 11.54 -1.12
C ARG A 284 18.55 11.34 -1.93
N LEU A 285 18.64 10.94 -3.19
CA LEU A 285 17.48 10.61 -4.00
C LEU A 285 16.59 9.57 -3.31
N ILE A 286 17.15 8.45 -2.85
CA ILE A 286 16.40 7.37 -2.21
C ILE A 286 15.80 7.86 -0.89
N CYS A 287 16.62 8.43 0.00
CA CYS A 287 16.20 8.88 1.32
C CYS A 287 15.14 9.99 1.25
N ASP A 288 15.39 11.05 0.48
CA ASP A 288 14.48 12.20 0.39
C ASP A 288 13.16 11.79 -0.28
N SER A 289 13.19 10.88 -1.26
CA SER A 289 11.97 10.37 -1.90
C SER A 289 11.12 9.55 -0.94
N ILE A 290 11.74 8.62 -0.19
CA ILE A 290 11.02 7.81 0.80
C ILE A 290 10.47 8.70 1.91
N MET A 291 11.27 9.65 2.41
CA MET A 291 10.81 10.57 3.44
C MET A 291 9.68 11.48 2.95
N THR A 292 9.74 11.94 1.71
CA THR A 292 8.65 12.71 1.08
C THR A 292 7.39 11.86 0.97
N PHE A 293 7.51 10.61 0.51
CA PHE A 293 6.39 9.66 0.45
C PHE A 293 5.73 9.48 1.82
N ILE A 294 6.51 9.25 2.88
CA ILE A 294 6.01 9.10 4.26
C ILE A 294 5.32 10.37 4.75
N LYS A 295 5.90 11.55 4.49
CA LYS A 295 5.34 12.85 4.90
C LYS A 295 4.00 13.15 4.22
N VAL A 296 3.87 12.85 2.93
CA VAL A 296 2.70 13.24 2.14
C VAL A 296 1.53 12.25 2.30
N ILE A 297 1.80 10.96 2.50
CA ILE A 297 0.74 9.94 2.66
C ILE A 297 0.06 9.99 4.03
N LYS A 298 0.77 10.39 5.09
CA LYS A 298 0.31 10.48 6.50
C LYS A 298 -0.09 9.16 7.15
N SER A 299 -0.74 8.25 6.43
CA SER A 299 -1.20 6.93 6.90
C SER A 299 -0.74 5.82 5.92
N PRO A 300 0.51 5.35 6.02
CA PRO A 300 1.01 4.28 5.16
C PRO A 300 0.33 2.94 5.47
N THR A 301 0.25 2.07 4.47
CA THR A 301 -0.37 0.75 4.50
C THR A 301 0.68 -0.35 4.46
N VAL A 302 0.32 -1.59 4.80
CA VAL A 302 1.24 -2.73 4.70
C VAL A 302 1.79 -2.90 3.27
N ALA A 303 0.95 -2.68 2.25
CA ALA A 303 1.38 -2.71 0.85
C ALA A 303 2.45 -1.66 0.50
N ASP A 304 2.48 -0.53 1.18
CA ASP A 304 3.50 0.50 0.96
C ASP A 304 4.90 0.04 1.42
N VAL A 305 5.00 -0.95 2.32
CA VAL A 305 6.30 -1.54 2.70
C VAL A 305 6.97 -2.21 1.51
N GLU A 306 6.22 -2.96 0.72
CA GLU A 306 6.76 -3.65 -0.47
C GLU A 306 7.21 -2.65 -1.55
N LEU A 307 6.64 -1.45 -1.57
CA LEU A 307 7.05 -0.39 -2.49
C LEU A 307 8.38 0.27 -2.07
N ILE A 308 8.57 0.55 -0.77
CA ILE A 308 9.75 1.30 -0.29
C ILE A 308 10.97 0.42 -0.03
N MET A 309 10.78 -0.87 0.26
CA MET A 309 11.88 -1.74 0.70
C MET A 309 12.93 -2.04 -0.39
N PRO A 310 12.57 -2.32 -1.65
CA PRO A 310 13.58 -2.66 -2.65
C PRO A 310 14.61 -1.53 -2.90
N PRO A 311 14.23 -0.24 -2.98
CA PRO A 311 15.19 0.86 -3.02
C PRO A 311 16.14 0.91 -1.80
N VAL A 312 15.63 0.64 -0.60
CA VAL A 312 16.39 0.77 0.66
C VAL A 312 17.50 -0.27 0.77
N ILE A 313 17.32 -1.46 0.18
CA ILE A 313 18.33 -2.55 0.22
C ILE A 313 19.68 -2.13 -0.35
N HIS A 314 19.70 -1.12 -1.22
CA HIS A 314 20.93 -0.63 -1.87
C HIS A 314 21.62 0.50 -1.12
N LEU A 315 21.04 0.99 -0.03
CA LEU A 315 21.68 1.94 0.86
C LEU A 315 22.71 1.23 1.74
N ASN A 316 23.73 1.96 2.17
CA ASN A 316 24.64 1.44 3.19
C ASN A 316 23.90 1.34 4.55
N GLU A 317 24.46 0.57 5.47
CA GLU A 317 23.79 0.25 6.74
C GLU A 317 23.58 1.48 7.63
N THR A 318 24.51 2.43 7.63
CA THR A 318 24.42 3.66 8.45
C THR A 318 23.31 4.58 7.97
N VAL A 319 23.19 4.77 6.66
CA VAL A 319 22.12 5.58 6.04
C VAL A 319 20.77 4.87 6.17
N THR A 320 20.75 3.54 5.99
CA THR A 320 19.55 2.72 6.20
C THR A 320 19.03 2.87 7.63
N ALA A 321 19.91 2.77 8.63
CA ALA A 321 19.55 2.94 10.02
C ALA A 321 19.00 4.34 10.33
N ALA A 322 19.64 5.39 9.79
CA ALA A 322 19.19 6.77 9.94
C ALA A 322 17.81 6.99 9.30
N LEU A 323 17.60 6.48 8.09
CA LEU A 323 16.33 6.57 7.36
C LEU A 323 15.20 5.90 8.17
N PHE A 324 15.40 4.69 8.65
CA PHE A 324 14.36 4.01 9.42
C PHE A 324 14.02 4.71 10.74
N LYS A 325 15.02 5.21 11.47
CA LYS A 325 14.74 6.01 12.68
C LYS A 325 13.87 7.22 12.34
N LEU A 326 14.19 7.92 11.26
CA LEU A 326 13.44 9.08 10.79
C LEU A 326 11.99 8.70 10.36
N ILE A 327 11.80 7.55 9.70
CA ILE A 327 10.46 7.03 9.36
C ILE A 327 9.63 6.79 10.64
N PHE A 328 10.21 6.15 11.65
CA PHE A 328 9.52 5.89 12.92
C PHE A 328 9.16 7.18 13.67
N GLU A 329 10.03 8.20 13.63
CA GLU A 329 9.76 9.51 14.24
C GLU A 329 8.65 10.29 13.53
N HIS A 330 8.60 10.23 12.20
CA HIS A 330 7.60 10.93 11.39
C HIS A 330 6.22 10.24 11.35
N LEU A 331 6.10 9.05 11.95
CA LEU A 331 4.84 8.31 12.08
C LEU A 331 4.40 8.21 13.55
N PRO A 332 3.96 9.31 14.18
CA PRO A 332 3.63 9.36 15.61
C PRO A 332 2.24 8.79 15.94
N ASN A 333 1.43 8.48 14.94
CA ASN A 333 0.05 8.04 15.11
C ASN A 333 -0.05 6.51 15.17
N ALA A 334 -1.11 6.00 15.82
CA ALA A 334 -1.32 4.57 16.01
C ALA A 334 -1.81 3.84 14.74
N ASP A 335 -2.32 4.56 13.74
CA ASP A 335 -2.71 4.05 12.43
C ASP A 335 -1.50 3.56 11.61
N ALA A 336 -0.29 4.01 11.93
CA ALA A 336 0.95 3.56 11.31
C ALA A 336 1.47 2.21 11.87
N ILE A 337 0.94 1.72 13.00
CA ILE A 337 1.43 0.49 13.64
C ILE A 337 1.41 -0.73 12.68
N PRO A 338 0.36 -1.01 11.88
CA PRO A 338 0.40 -2.08 10.88
C PRO A 338 1.59 -1.99 9.93
N PHE A 339 1.87 -0.78 9.41
CA PHE A 339 3.00 -0.51 8.53
C PHE A 339 4.34 -0.75 9.25
N LEU A 340 4.50 -0.24 10.48
CA LEU A 340 5.74 -0.42 11.26
C LEU A 340 6.00 -1.90 11.60
N LEU A 341 4.95 -2.67 11.93
CA LEU A 341 5.06 -4.11 12.17
C LEU A 341 5.48 -4.87 10.91
N ALA A 342 4.87 -4.55 9.76
CA ALA A 342 5.27 -5.14 8.49
C ALA A 342 6.71 -4.79 8.10
N LEU A 343 7.15 -3.55 8.38
CA LEU A 343 8.50 -3.10 8.13
C LEU A 343 9.53 -3.87 8.97
N LEU A 344 9.27 -4.05 10.26
CA LEU A 344 10.11 -4.85 11.15
C LEU A 344 10.12 -6.32 10.75
N SER A 345 8.99 -6.87 10.32
CA SER A 345 8.92 -8.24 9.82
C SER A 345 9.82 -8.42 8.58
N ARG A 346 9.84 -7.44 7.67
CA ARG A 346 10.73 -7.46 6.50
C ARG A 346 12.21 -7.35 6.89
N LEU A 347 12.54 -6.48 7.85
CA LEU A 347 13.90 -6.35 8.39
C LEU A 347 14.37 -7.65 9.05
N LYS A 348 13.49 -8.34 9.80
CA LYS A 348 13.79 -9.65 10.37
C LYS A 348 14.10 -10.67 9.28
N ALA A 349 13.26 -10.78 8.25
CA ALA A 349 13.48 -11.71 7.14
C ALA A 349 14.83 -11.46 6.42
N GLN A 350 15.24 -10.20 6.27
CA GLN A 350 16.56 -9.84 5.75
C GLN A 350 17.70 -10.26 6.70
N ALA A 351 17.51 -10.05 8.00
CA ALA A 351 18.50 -10.43 9.02
C ALA A 351 18.65 -11.95 9.19
N GLU A 352 17.62 -12.74 8.90
CA GLU A 352 17.66 -14.20 8.87
C GLU A 352 18.30 -14.74 7.59
N ALA A 353 18.15 -14.03 6.47
CA ALA A 353 18.82 -14.37 5.21
C ALA A 353 20.34 -14.06 5.25
N ALA A 354 20.77 -13.12 6.10
CA ALA A 354 22.18 -12.82 6.29
C ALA A 354 22.90 -13.98 7.00
N ALA A 355 24.01 -14.45 6.40
CA ALA A 355 24.75 -15.62 6.89
C ALA A 355 25.43 -15.44 8.27
N SER A 356 25.49 -14.21 8.79
CA SER A 356 26.15 -13.89 10.06
C SER A 356 25.15 -13.59 11.19
N PRO A 357 25.34 -14.19 12.39
CA PRO A 357 24.48 -13.96 13.54
C PRO A 357 24.61 -12.56 14.16
N ASP A 358 25.69 -11.82 13.88
CA ASP A 358 25.95 -10.44 14.35
C ASP A 358 25.73 -9.39 13.25
N SER A 359 24.78 -9.64 12.34
CA SER A 359 24.46 -8.68 11.27
C SER A 359 23.95 -7.37 11.87
N ASN A 360 24.47 -6.24 11.39
CA ASN A 360 24.01 -4.87 11.71
C ASN A 360 22.49 -4.70 11.50
N THR A 361 21.86 -5.52 10.65
CA THR A 361 20.41 -5.58 10.46
C THR A 361 19.66 -6.03 11.73
N ARG A 362 20.25 -6.95 12.52
CA ARG A 362 19.68 -7.39 13.81
C ARG A 362 19.79 -6.30 14.86
N ASP A 363 20.90 -5.58 14.90
CA ASP A 363 21.09 -4.42 15.78
C ASP A 363 20.10 -3.31 15.44
N LEU A 364 19.90 -3.06 14.14
CA LEU A 364 18.90 -2.12 13.65
C LEU A 364 17.49 -2.54 14.08
N TYR A 365 17.10 -3.81 13.86
CA TYR A 365 15.82 -4.35 14.33
C TYR A 365 15.64 -4.12 15.85
N ARG A 366 16.66 -4.44 16.66
CA ARG A 366 16.62 -4.23 18.11
C ARG A 366 16.47 -2.75 18.48
N SER A 367 17.13 -1.85 17.76
CA SER A 367 17.03 -0.41 18.01
C SER A 367 15.67 0.20 17.66
N LEU A 368 14.99 -0.33 16.63
CA LEU A 368 13.70 0.17 16.15
C LEU A 368 12.50 -0.46 16.84
N SER A 369 12.65 -1.69 17.36
CA SER A 369 11.54 -2.42 17.96
C SER A 369 10.85 -1.70 19.12
N PRO A 370 11.57 -1.08 20.08
CA PRO A 370 10.95 -0.27 21.13
C PRO A 370 10.17 0.92 20.57
N CYS A 371 10.55 1.42 19.40
CA CYS A 371 9.90 2.53 18.75
C CYS A 371 8.53 2.17 18.17
N VAL A 372 8.08 0.90 18.12
CA VAL A 372 6.72 0.56 17.62
C VAL A 372 5.65 1.07 18.57
N PHE A 373 5.75 0.73 19.85
CA PHE A 373 4.75 1.09 20.87
C PHE A 373 5.08 2.36 21.64
N HIS A 374 6.10 3.12 21.23
CA HIS A 374 6.53 4.35 21.89
C HIS A 374 5.37 5.16 22.46
N SER A 375 5.52 5.64 23.70
CA SER A 375 4.53 6.37 24.50
C SER A 375 3.77 7.54 23.85
N LYS A 376 4.22 8.03 22.70
CA LYS A 376 3.53 9.06 21.91
C LYS A 376 2.39 8.46 21.07
N ARG A 377 2.44 7.16 20.72
CA ARG A 377 1.39 6.44 20.00
C ARG A 377 0.33 5.96 20.97
N LYS A 378 -0.89 6.48 20.79
CA LYS A 378 -2.07 6.06 21.57
C LYS A 378 -2.55 4.69 21.10
N LEU A 379 -2.21 3.63 21.83
CA LEU A 379 -2.59 2.25 21.49
C LEU A 379 -4.12 2.02 21.51
N SER A 380 -4.88 2.88 22.19
CA SER A 380 -6.36 2.92 22.10
C SER A 380 -6.89 3.31 20.72
N CYS A 381 -6.07 3.93 19.86
CA CYS A 381 -6.42 4.33 18.50
C CYS A 381 -5.94 3.33 17.43
N ILE A 382 -5.44 2.15 17.81
CA ILE A 382 -5.03 1.12 16.85
C ILE A 382 -6.21 0.74 15.94
N PRO A 383 -5.99 0.65 14.61
CA PRO A 383 -7.01 0.16 13.70
C PRO A 383 -7.28 -1.34 13.97
N THR A 384 -8.49 -1.64 14.43
CA THR A 384 -8.98 -3.01 14.66
C THR A 384 -10.13 -3.32 13.70
N LYS A 385 -10.42 -4.60 13.46
CA LYS A 385 -11.50 -5.01 12.55
C LYS A 385 -12.86 -4.40 12.92
N GLY A 386 -13.21 -4.28 14.21
CA GLY A 386 -14.48 -3.67 14.65
C GLY A 386 -14.53 -2.14 14.57
N LYS A 387 -13.40 -1.45 14.34
CA LYS A 387 -13.33 0.01 14.12
C LYS A 387 -13.40 0.41 12.65
N LEU A 388 -13.33 -0.54 11.72
CA LEU A 388 -13.44 -0.26 10.29
C LEU A 388 -14.93 -0.14 9.88
N PRO A 389 -15.32 0.84 9.06
CA PRO A 389 -16.72 1.00 8.67
C PRO A 389 -17.27 -0.22 7.90
N PRO A 390 -18.57 -0.58 8.04
CA PRO A 390 -19.14 -1.81 7.47
C PRO A 390 -19.02 -1.94 5.94
N ILE A 391 -18.91 -0.81 5.23
CA ILE A 391 -18.77 -0.74 3.76
C ILE A 391 -17.42 -1.32 3.28
N TYR A 392 -16.48 -1.61 4.19
CA TYR A 392 -15.12 -2.08 3.88
C TYR A 392 -14.87 -3.57 4.19
N LEU A 393 -15.89 -4.33 4.60
CA LEU A 393 -15.74 -5.76 4.97
C LEU A 393 -15.80 -6.73 3.79
N ASN A 394 -16.09 -6.26 2.56
CA ASN A 394 -15.98 -7.05 1.34
C ASN A 394 -14.65 -6.77 0.63
N ASN A 395 -13.70 -7.71 0.73
CA ASN A 395 -12.50 -7.85 -0.12
C ASN A 395 -11.83 -6.53 -0.58
N ASN A 396 -11.59 -5.59 0.35
CA ASN A 396 -10.95 -4.32 0.06
C ASN A 396 -9.53 -4.31 0.69
N PRO A 397 -8.51 -3.64 0.12
CA PRO A 397 -7.16 -3.57 0.68
C PRO A 397 -7.10 -2.97 2.11
N LYS A 398 -8.18 -2.36 2.60
CA LYS A 398 -8.26 -1.81 3.96
C LYS A 398 -8.39 -2.87 5.07
N THR A 399 -8.74 -4.12 4.76
CA THR A 399 -8.64 -5.21 5.74
C THR A 399 -7.19 -5.56 6.10
N GLU A 400 -6.22 -5.22 5.24
CA GLU A 400 -4.78 -5.33 5.50
C GLU A 400 -4.26 -4.20 6.42
N GLN A 401 -5.11 -3.23 6.73
CA GLN A 401 -4.76 -2.07 7.56
C GLN A 401 -5.14 -2.26 9.04
N ALA A 402 -5.80 -3.37 9.41
CA ALA A 402 -6.13 -3.68 10.80
C ALA A 402 -5.03 -4.51 11.46
N VAL A 403 -4.67 -4.16 12.69
CA VAL A 403 -3.79 -4.98 13.53
C VAL A 403 -4.59 -6.19 14.04
N THR A 404 -4.06 -7.39 13.84
CA THR A 404 -4.64 -8.63 14.36
C THR A 404 -3.89 -9.13 15.59
N PRO A 405 -4.53 -9.93 16.46
CA PRO A 405 -3.86 -10.61 17.57
C PRO A 405 -2.64 -11.43 17.11
N GLU A 406 -2.75 -12.08 15.95
CA GLU A 406 -1.69 -12.91 15.38
C GLU A 406 -0.47 -12.08 14.93
N ALA A 407 -0.70 -10.86 14.42
CA ALA A 407 0.38 -9.95 14.04
C ALA A 407 1.15 -9.45 15.28
N LEU A 408 0.43 -9.11 16.36
CA LEU A 408 1.05 -8.75 17.65
C LEU A 408 1.78 -9.92 18.29
N LEU A 409 1.21 -11.13 18.22
CA LEU A 409 1.87 -12.34 18.72
C LEU A 409 3.17 -12.61 17.96
N ARG A 410 3.13 -12.54 16.62
CA ARG A 410 4.33 -12.72 15.78
C ARG A 410 5.39 -11.71 16.16
N PHE A 411 5.04 -10.44 16.29
CA PHE A 411 5.97 -9.41 16.75
C PHE A 411 6.55 -9.70 18.14
N ALA A 412 5.73 -10.11 19.11
CA ALA A 412 6.20 -10.47 20.45
C ALA A 412 7.16 -11.67 20.44
N CYS A 413 6.88 -12.66 19.60
CA CYS A 413 7.76 -13.80 19.37
C CYS A 413 9.08 -13.38 18.70
N ASP A 414 9.01 -12.51 17.70
CA ASP A 414 10.16 -11.97 17.00
C ASP A 414 11.06 -11.17 17.95
N LEU A 415 10.46 -10.41 18.88
CA LEU A 415 11.19 -9.73 19.95
C LEU A 415 11.95 -10.71 20.85
N SER A 416 11.34 -11.82 21.26
CA SER A 416 12.05 -12.82 22.07
C SER A 416 13.15 -13.54 21.30
N ASP A 417 12.94 -13.80 20.01
CA ASP A 417 13.88 -14.58 19.19
C ASP A 417 15.09 -13.73 18.76
N MET A 418 14.90 -12.42 18.56
CA MET A 418 15.94 -11.49 18.09
C MET A 418 16.70 -10.78 19.22
N SER A 419 16.25 -10.95 20.47
CA SER A 419 16.87 -10.30 21.62
C SER A 419 17.96 -11.17 22.23
N THR A 420 19.10 -10.55 22.53
CA THR A 420 20.20 -11.19 23.28
C THR A 420 19.93 -11.22 24.79
N ASN A 421 19.09 -10.31 25.29
CA ASN A 421 18.64 -10.24 26.68
C ASN A 421 17.09 -10.26 26.75
N ALA A 422 16.48 -10.67 27.86
CA ALA A 422 15.01 -10.76 27.97
C ALA A 422 14.26 -9.39 27.90
N ASP A 423 14.98 -8.28 27.73
CA ASP A 423 14.51 -6.93 28.01
C ASP A 423 13.56 -6.36 26.94
N LEU A 424 13.76 -6.64 25.64
CA LEU A 424 12.99 -5.97 24.57
C LEU A 424 11.50 -6.33 24.56
N LEU A 425 11.19 -7.62 24.74
CA LEU A 425 9.80 -8.06 24.89
C LEU A 425 9.19 -7.48 26.16
N GLN A 426 9.93 -7.51 27.27
CA GLN A 426 9.45 -6.97 28.54
C GLN A 426 9.16 -5.47 28.45
N SER A 427 10.03 -4.66 27.84
CA SER A 427 9.82 -3.23 27.63
C SER A 427 8.58 -2.95 26.76
N SER A 428 8.38 -3.74 25.71
CA SER A 428 7.20 -3.61 24.84
C SER A 428 5.90 -3.93 25.59
N ILE A 429 5.90 -4.97 26.44
CA ILE A 429 4.76 -5.31 27.30
C ILE A 429 4.51 -4.23 28.37
N GLN A 430 5.57 -3.65 28.96
CA GLN A 430 5.44 -2.57 29.93
C GLN A 430 4.75 -1.33 29.33
N GLU A 431 5.06 -0.99 28.09
CA GLU A 431 4.41 0.11 27.38
C GLU A 431 2.92 -0.18 27.10
N ILE A 432 2.58 -1.42 26.72
CA ILE A 432 1.18 -1.85 26.59
C ILE A 432 0.45 -1.73 27.94
N ASN A 433 1.09 -2.15 29.04
CA ASN A 433 0.53 -2.02 30.39
C ASN A 433 0.26 -0.56 30.75
N ALA A 434 1.20 0.35 30.45
CA ALA A 434 1.06 1.78 30.74
C ALA A 434 -0.20 2.39 30.09
N GLN A 435 -0.62 1.88 28.93
CA GLN A 435 -1.76 2.39 28.17
C GLN A 435 -3.06 1.61 28.38
N CYS A 436 -3.04 0.50 29.14
CA CYS A 436 -4.18 -0.42 29.32
C CYS A 436 -5.48 0.30 29.73
N ALA A 437 -5.40 1.28 30.64
CA ALA A 437 -6.55 2.05 31.11
C ALA A 437 -7.30 2.80 29.98
N THR A 438 -6.61 3.12 28.87
CA THR A 438 -7.20 3.84 27.73
C THR A 438 -8.03 2.95 26.80
N PHE A 439 -7.91 1.62 26.89
CA PHE A 439 -8.52 0.70 25.92
C PHE A 439 -10.03 0.60 26.09
N SER A 440 -10.79 0.56 24.99
CA SER A 440 -12.23 0.37 25.01
C SER A 440 -12.61 -1.09 25.30
N ALA A 441 -13.85 -1.34 25.72
CA ALA A 441 -14.33 -2.72 25.93
C ALA A 441 -14.40 -3.54 24.63
N ALA A 442 -14.53 -2.88 23.48
CA ALA A 442 -14.50 -3.52 22.17
C ALA A 442 -13.07 -3.94 21.82
N ASP A 443 -12.10 -3.01 21.93
CA ASP A 443 -10.68 -3.30 21.67
C ASP A 443 -10.13 -4.42 22.56
N MET A 444 -10.53 -4.42 23.83
CA MET A 444 -10.15 -5.48 24.75
C MET A 444 -10.66 -6.85 24.29
N ARG A 445 -11.89 -6.93 23.78
CA ARG A 445 -12.50 -8.19 23.32
C ARG A 445 -11.97 -8.66 21.96
N GLU A 446 -11.71 -7.73 21.05
CA GLU A 446 -11.35 -8.02 19.66
C GLU A 446 -9.84 -8.19 19.44
N LEU A 447 -9.00 -7.45 20.18
CA LEU A 447 -7.55 -7.43 19.97
C LEU A 447 -6.77 -7.92 21.20
N TRP A 448 -6.92 -7.24 22.33
CA TRP A 448 -5.99 -7.39 23.46
C TRP A 448 -6.15 -8.69 24.25
N MET A 449 -7.38 -9.14 24.55
CA MET A 449 -7.59 -10.43 25.21
C MET A 449 -7.23 -11.61 24.32
N PRO A 450 -7.64 -11.68 23.03
CA PRO A 450 -7.13 -12.69 22.11
C PRO A 450 -5.60 -12.73 22.05
N PHE A 451 -4.95 -11.57 21.98
CA PHE A 451 -3.49 -11.47 22.03
C PHE A 451 -2.92 -12.06 23.33
N LEU A 452 -3.47 -11.72 24.50
CA LEU A 452 -3.04 -12.28 25.79
C LEU A 452 -3.18 -13.81 25.83
N TYR A 453 -4.31 -14.34 25.35
CA TYR A 453 -4.54 -15.78 25.33
C TYR A 453 -3.57 -16.53 24.42
N GLN A 454 -3.12 -15.91 23.33
CA GLN A 454 -2.10 -16.49 22.45
C GLN A 454 -0.68 -16.29 22.98
N LEU A 455 -0.41 -15.18 23.66
CA LEU A 455 0.89 -14.83 24.21
C LEU A 455 1.31 -15.81 25.30
N ILE A 456 0.41 -16.16 26.24
CA ILE A 456 0.76 -17.02 27.39
C ILE A 456 1.32 -18.38 26.94
N PRO A 457 0.65 -19.17 26.07
CA PRO A 457 1.23 -20.41 25.54
C PRO A 457 2.54 -20.19 24.78
N ALA A 458 2.68 -19.09 24.03
CA ALA A 458 3.90 -18.78 23.29
C ALA A 458 5.09 -18.51 24.23
N LEU A 459 4.88 -17.79 25.33
CA LEU A 459 5.90 -17.58 26.37
C LEU A 459 6.34 -18.90 26.99
N VAL A 460 5.40 -19.78 27.33
CA VAL A 460 5.67 -21.11 27.89
C VAL A 460 6.46 -21.97 26.90
N SER A 461 6.08 -21.96 25.62
CA SER A 461 6.77 -22.74 24.58
C SER A 461 8.23 -22.31 24.36
N ARG A 462 8.55 -21.06 24.68
CA ARG A 462 9.91 -20.47 24.62
C ARG A 462 10.65 -20.54 25.96
N SER A 463 10.11 -21.27 26.94
CA SER A 463 10.67 -21.40 28.29
C SER A 463 10.84 -20.06 29.02
N LEU A 464 10.05 -19.04 28.68
CA LEU A 464 10.06 -17.75 29.36
C LEU A 464 9.23 -17.83 30.65
N SER A 465 9.77 -17.30 31.75
CA SER A 465 9.11 -17.34 33.05
C SER A 465 7.84 -16.47 33.04
N LEU A 466 6.69 -17.10 33.30
CA LEU A 466 5.42 -16.38 33.51
C LEU A 466 5.41 -15.57 34.81
N ASN A 467 6.36 -15.83 35.72
CA ASN A 467 6.48 -15.09 36.99
C ASN A 467 7.15 -13.72 36.82
N THR A 468 7.50 -13.33 35.58
CA THR A 468 8.07 -11.99 35.30
C THR A 468 7.01 -10.91 35.56
N PRO A 469 7.33 -9.84 36.32
CA PRO A 469 6.37 -8.82 36.74
C PRO A 469 5.58 -8.18 35.59
N ALA A 470 6.19 -7.97 34.42
CA ALA A 470 5.50 -7.37 33.28
C ALA A 470 4.33 -8.23 32.76
N TYR A 471 4.50 -9.56 32.70
CA TYR A 471 3.45 -10.49 32.25
C TYR A 471 2.35 -10.68 33.30
N GLN A 472 2.74 -10.69 34.58
CA GLN A 472 1.80 -10.71 35.70
C GLN A 472 0.93 -9.44 35.69
N GLN A 473 1.55 -8.26 35.58
CA GLN A 473 0.86 -6.98 35.48
C GLN A 473 -0.06 -6.91 34.27
N LEU A 474 0.38 -7.36 33.09
CA LEU A 474 -0.44 -7.42 31.87
C LEU A 474 -1.72 -8.23 32.11
N THR A 475 -1.57 -9.45 32.62
CA THR A 475 -2.69 -10.35 32.88
C THR A 475 -3.65 -9.75 33.92
N GLN A 476 -3.11 -9.22 35.02
CA GLN A 476 -3.91 -8.59 36.08
C GLN A 476 -4.68 -7.38 35.58
N GLN A 477 -4.01 -6.46 34.87
CA GLN A 477 -4.61 -5.24 34.37
C GLN A 477 -5.67 -5.53 33.30
N PHE A 478 -5.41 -6.44 32.37
CA PHE A 478 -6.37 -6.77 31.31
C PHE A 478 -7.64 -7.39 31.88
N ILE A 479 -7.52 -8.36 32.80
CA ILE A 479 -8.67 -8.97 33.48
C ILE A 479 -9.43 -7.93 34.30
N LYS A 480 -8.72 -7.12 35.11
CA LYS A 480 -9.34 -6.08 35.95
C LYS A 480 -10.09 -5.04 35.12
N HIS A 481 -9.46 -4.54 34.05
CA HIS A 481 -10.02 -3.51 33.18
C HIS A 481 -11.23 -4.01 32.39
N LEU A 482 -11.13 -5.20 31.78
CA LEU A 482 -12.25 -5.77 31.04
C LEU A 482 -13.41 -6.13 31.98
N ASN A 483 -13.14 -6.68 33.18
CA ASN A 483 -14.16 -6.93 34.20
C ASN A 483 -14.88 -5.63 34.61
N ALA A 484 -14.13 -4.55 34.89
CA ALA A 484 -14.71 -3.26 35.23
C ALA A 484 -15.64 -2.72 34.13
N LYS A 485 -15.30 -2.91 32.86
CA LYS A 485 -16.11 -2.43 31.72
C LYS A 485 -17.26 -3.35 31.30
N THR A 486 -17.17 -4.66 31.53
CA THR A 486 -18.19 -5.64 31.07
C THR A 486 -19.17 -6.04 32.17
N VAL A 487 -18.66 -6.29 33.38
CA VAL A 487 -19.43 -6.72 34.54
C VAL A 487 -19.94 -5.50 35.32
N GLY A 488 -19.08 -4.49 35.49
CA GLY A 488 -19.42 -3.26 36.22
C GLY A 488 -19.55 -3.47 37.74
N ILE A 489 -19.87 -2.40 38.47
CA ILE A 489 -20.02 -2.43 39.93
C ILE A 489 -21.25 -3.26 40.31
N CYS A 490 -21.10 -4.11 41.33
CA CYS A 490 -22.22 -4.88 41.87
C CYS A 490 -23.33 -3.93 42.37
N PRO A 491 -24.60 -4.14 42.02
CA PRO A 491 -25.72 -3.30 42.47
C PRO A 491 -25.88 -3.17 44.00
N GLN A 492 -25.24 -4.04 44.79
CA GLN A 492 -25.26 -3.99 46.25
C GLN A 492 -24.22 -3.03 46.85
N ALA A 493 -23.22 -2.58 46.08
CA ALA A 493 -22.13 -1.74 46.58
C ALA A 493 -22.46 -0.23 46.62
N THR A 494 -23.59 0.19 46.07
CA THR A 494 -24.09 1.56 46.15
C THR A 494 -24.85 1.79 47.46
N SER A 495 -24.19 1.63 48.60
CA SER A 495 -24.78 1.82 49.95
C SER A 495 -24.96 3.29 50.36
N GLY A 496 -25.11 4.22 49.41
CA GLY A 496 -25.06 5.66 49.71
C GLY A 496 -26.29 6.50 49.32
N THR A 497 -27.21 6.02 48.49
CA THR A 497 -28.29 6.91 48.02
C THR A 497 -29.58 6.15 47.72
N VAL A 498 -30.52 6.31 48.65
CA VAL A 498 -31.98 6.15 48.54
C VAL A 498 -32.45 4.93 47.74
N SER A 499 -32.74 3.85 48.47
CA SER A 499 -33.78 2.91 48.04
C SER A 499 -35.09 3.68 47.88
N GLN A 500 -35.40 4.15 46.67
CA GLN A 500 -36.77 4.58 46.37
C GLN A 500 -37.62 3.32 46.40
N SER A 501 -38.21 3.01 47.56
CA SER A 501 -39.33 2.09 47.62
C SER A 501 -40.44 2.73 46.77
N PRO A 502 -40.79 2.20 45.60
CA PRO A 502 -41.75 2.85 44.74
C PRO A 502 -43.13 2.80 45.42
N GLN A 503 -43.75 3.96 45.56
CA GLN A 503 -45.06 4.14 46.18
C GLN A 503 -45.88 5.12 45.36
N VAL A 504 -47.18 4.88 45.25
CA VAL A 504 -48.15 5.84 44.74
C VAL A 504 -48.61 6.76 45.88
N THR A 505 -48.87 8.03 45.58
CA THR A 505 -49.17 9.07 46.58
C THR A 505 -50.63 9.09 47.06
N CYS A 506 -51.50 8.27 46.48
CA CYS A 506 -52.91 8.21 46.88
C CYS A 506 -53.08 7.41 48.18
N ALA A 507 -53.84 7.97 49.12
CA ALA A 507 -54.10 7.39 50.43
C ALA A 507 -55.33 6.45 50.47
N CYS A 508 -55.94 6.13 49.32
CA CYS A 508 -57.12 5.26 49.31
C CYS A 508 -56.76 3.81 49.74
N PRO A 509 -57.71 3.03 50.27
CA PRO A 509 -57.44 1.67 50.75
C PRO A 509 -56.85 0.74 49.67
N ASP A 510 -57.25 0.92 48.42
CA ASP A 510 -56.76 0.13 47.28
C ASP A 510 -55.31 0.49 46.93
N CYS A 511 -54.96 1.78 46.96
CA CYS A 511 -53.58 2.23 46.80
C CYS A 511 -52.69 1.85 47.99
N GLY A 512 -53.24 1.74 49.20
CA GLY A 512 -52.54 1.18 50.36
C GLY A 512 -52.09 -0.27 50.13
N LYS A 513 -53.01 -1.12 49.64
CA LYS A 513 -52.70 -2.51 49.26
C LYS A 513 -51.71 -2.59 48.10
N LEU A 514 -51.85 -1.72 47.10
CA LEU A 514 -50.90 -1.61 46.00
C LEU A 514 -49.51 -1.19 46.49
N ASN A 515 -49.40 -0.22 47.39
CA ASN A 515 -48.14 0.22 47.98
C ASN A 515 -47.47 -0.87 48.82
N GLN A 516 -48.25 -1.61 49.61
CA GLN A 516 -47.75 -2.77 50.34
C GLN A 516 -47.19 -3.83 49.37
N PHE A 517 -47.90 -4.10 48.27
CA PHE A 517 -47.38 -4.96 47.20
C PHE A 517 -46.10 -4.38 46.61
N LEU A 518 -46.06 -3.11 46.19
CA LEU A 518 -44.89 -2.47 45.57
C LEU A 518 -43.65 -2.50 46.46
N GLN A 519 -43.82 -2.34 47.77
CA GLN A 519 -42.76 -2.42 48.79
C GLN A 519 -42.27 -3.86 49.04
N ALA A 520 -43.10 -4.88 48.83
CA ALA A 520 -42.72 -6.27 49.03
C ALA A 520 -41.66 -6.70 47.99
N THR A 521 -40.42 -6.90 48.41
CA THR A 521 -39.28 -7.27 47.55
C THR A 521 -39.33 -8.73 47.05
N SER A 522 -40.16 -9.56 47.66
CA SER A 522 -40.34 -10.98 47.32
C SER A 522 -41.47 -11.25 46.31
N GLN A 523 -42.43 -10.33 46.17
CA GLN A 523 -43.59 -10.50 45.31
C GLN A 523 -43.40 -9.77 43.97
N ARG A 524 -43.31 -10.57 42.89
CA ARG A 524 -43.14 -10.10 41.50
C ARG A 524 -44.45 -9.71 40.84
N VAL A 525 -45.52 -10.44 41.15
CA VAL A 525 -46.85 -10.30 40.55
C VAL A 525 -47.87 -10.07 41.66
N GLY A 526 -48.64 -8.99 41.55
CA GLY A 526 -49.72 -8.63 42.46
C GLY A 526 -51.04 -8.76 41.72
N SER A 527 -52.00 -9.45 42.32
CA SER A 527 -53.32 -9.67 41.73
C SER A 527 -54.39 -8.95 42.57
N PHE A 528 -55.15 -8.08 41.92
CA PHE A 528 -56.14 -7.22 42.57
C PHE A 528 -57.50 -7.39 41.89
N SER A 529 -58.38 -8.23 42.44
CA SER A 529 -59.74 -8.45 41.92
C SER A 529 -60.67 -7.32 42.36
N MET A 530 -61.16 -6.53 41.40
CA MET A 530 -62.02 -5.37 41.68
C MET A 530 -62.77 -4.88 40.42
N ALA A 531 -63.82 -4.09 40.66
CA ALA A 531 -64.60 -3.45 39.59
C ALA A 531 -63.73 -2.54 38.69
N GLN A 532 -64.18 -2.34 37.45
CA GLN A 532 -63.42 -1.64 36.41
C GLN A 532 -62.93 -0.24 36.81
N SER A 533 -63.77 0.57 37.45
CA SER A 533 -63.41 1.93 37.90
C SER A 533 -62.24 1.93 38.89
N ARG A 534 -62.20 0.96 39.80
CA ARG A 534 -61.12 0.80 40.78
C ARG A 534 -59.83 0.28 40.15
N ARG A 535 -59.92 -0.61 39.15
CA ARG A 535 -58.74 -1.05 38.37
C ARG A 535 -58.11 0.09 37.59
N MET A 536 -58.92 0.87 36.88
CA MET A 536 -58.46 2.05 36.15
C MET A 536 -57.79 3.07 37.06
N HIS A 537 -58.30 3.27 38.28
CA HIS A 537 -57.67 4.14 39.27
C HIS A 537 -56.24 3.68 39.63
N LEU A 538 -56.04 2.39 39.92
CA LEU A 538 -54.71 1.86 40.23
C LEU A 538 -53.75 1.95 39.04
N GLU A 539 -54.21 1.65 37.83
CA GLU A 539 -53.41 1.79 36.60
C GLU A 539 -52.97 3.25 36.38
N GLN A 540 -53.89 4.21 36.52
CA GLN A 540 -53.59 5.64 36.39
C GLN A 540 -52.57 6.11 37.43
N GLN A 541 -52.67 5.62 38.68
CA GLN A 541 -51.74 5.99 39.74
C GLN A 541 -50.34 5.41 39.51
N LEU A 542 -50.22 4.19 38.97
CA LEU A 542 -48.94 3.59 38.59
C LEU A 542 -48.27 4.35 37.43
N VAL A 543 -49.04 4.72 36.41
CA VAL A 543 -48.57 5.53 35.28
C VAL A 543 -48.12 6.92 35.76
N ARG A 544 -48.93 7.57 36.60
CA ARG A 544 -48.63 8.89 37.16
C ARG A 544 -47.38 8.90 38.02
N ALA A 545 -47.14 7.84 38.78
CA ALA A 545 -45.95 7.67 39.61
C ALA A 545 -44.70 7.19 38.82
N ARG A 546 -44.84 6.91 37.51
CA ARG A 546 -43.77 6.41 36.62
C ARG A 546 -43.08 5.14 37.15
N ILE A 547 -43.85 4.24 37.74
CA ILE A 547 -43.33 2.99 38.29
C ILE A 547 -43.26 1.93 37.17
N ASP A 548 -42.10 1.29 37.01
CA ASP A 548 -41.83 0.31 35.94
C ASP A 548 -42.52 -1.05 36.20
N CYS A 549 -43.83 -1.07 35.93
CA CYS A 549 -44.72 -2.22 36.07
C CYS A 549 -45.58 -2.41 34.81
N THR A 550 -45.87 -3.65 34.43
CA THR A 550 -46.95 -3.93 33.47
C THR A 550 -48.25 -4.18 34.21
N CYS A 551 -49.32 -3.58 33.72
CA CYS A 551 -50.68 -3.78 34.20
C CYS A 551 -51.45 -4.53 33.12
N THR A 552 -51.96 -5.71 33.46
CA THR A 552 -52.82 -6.49 32.56
C THR A 552 -54.07 -6.89 33.30
N THR A 553 -55.23 -6.73 32.67
CA THR A 553 -56.49 -7.22 33.25
C THR A 553 -56.74 -8.65 32.79
N ALA A 554 -56.77 -9.60 33.72
CA ALA A 554 -57.22 -10.96 33.46
C ALA A 554 -58.76 -10.98 33.34
N ARG A 555 -59.28 -11.38 32.17
CA ARG A 555 -60.71 -11.41 31.85
C ARG A 555 -61.41 -12.72 32.25
N THR A 556 -60.96 -13.34 33.33
CA THR A 556 -61.50 -14.60 33.86
C THR A 556 -62.28 -14.33 35.14
N GLY A 557 -63.60 -14.54 35.10
CA GLY A 557 -64.50 -14.31 36.23
C GLY A 557 -64.96 -12.86 36.42
N SER A 558 -66.04 -12.67 37.17
CA SER A 558 -66.53 -11.38 37.65
C SER A 558 -66.43 -11.35 39.18
N PRO A 559 -65.76 -10.36 39.80
CA PRO A 559 -65.06 -9.21 39.18
C PRO A 559 -63.70 -9.58 38.55
N GLN A 560 -63.36 -8.89 37.45
CA GLN A 560 -62.08 -9.05 36.74
C GLN A 560 -60.87 -8.64 37.62
N THR A 561 -59.71 -9.26 37.36
CA THR A 561 -58.51 -9.08 38.18
C THR A 561 -57.45 -8.25 37.47
N LEU A 562 -56.98 -7.18 38.10
CA LEU A 562 -55.80 -6.43 37.66
C LEU A 562 -54.54 -7.15 38.13
N VAL A 563 -53.71 -7.56 37.18
CA VAL A 563 -52.43 -8.22 37.41
C VAL A 563 -51.32 -7.20 37.16
N VAL A 564 -50.61 -6.81 38.21
CA VAL A 564 -49.48 -5.88 38.18
C VAL A 564 -48.19 -6.65 38.31
N THR A 565 -47.32 -6.59 37.31
CA THR A 565 -46.00 -7.26 37.32
C THR A 565 -44.88 -6.24 37.41
N LYS A 566 -43.98 -6.40 38.39
CA LYS A 566 -42.81 -5.52 38.58
C LYS A 566 -41.64 -5.93 37.67
N HIS A 567 -40.97 -4.96 37.05
CA HIS A 567 -39.76 -5.21 36.23
C HIS A 567 -38.44 -4.87 36.92
N TYR A 568 -38.46 -4.27 38.11
CA TYR A 568 -37.26 -3.68 38.76
C TYR A 568 -36.72 -4.46 39.97
N LEU A 569 -36.88 -5.78 40.05
CA LEU A 569 -36.36 -6.52 41.20
C LEU A 569 -34.83 -6.43 41.26
N LEU A 570 -34.30 -5.89 42.37
CA LEU A 570 -32.85 -5.88 42.66
C LEU A 570 -32.24 -7.28 42.48
N LYS A 571 -33.02 -8.33 42.80
CA LYS A 571 -32.68 -9.74 42.57
C LYS A 571 -32.44 -10.08 41.09
N ASP A 572 -33.24 -9.54 40.17
CA ASP A 572 -33.07 -9.76 38.73
C ASP A 572 -31.85 -8.99 38.21
N LYS A 573 -31.60 -7.76 38.72
CA LYS A 573 -30.37 -7.00 38.42
C LYS A 573 -29.11 -7.69 38.94
N ILE A 574 -29.14 -8.23 40.17
CA ILE A 574 -28.06 -9.04 40.74
C ILE A 574 -27.90 -10.35 39.96
N GLY A 575 -28.99 -11.01 39.58
CA GLY A 575 -28.95 -12.22 38.76
C GLY A 575 -28.29 -11.99 37.40
N ALA A 576 -28.66 -10.90 36.71
CA ALA A 576 -28.03 -10.50 35.45
C ALA A 576 -26.57 -10.06 35.62
N TRP A 577 -26.21 -9.45 36.75
CA TRP A 577 -24.82 -9.13 37.08
C TRP A 577 -23.99 -10.38 37.36
N ASN A 578 -24.48 -11.30 38.21
CA ASN A 578 -23.87 -12.60 38.49
C ASN A 578 -23.69 -13.43 37.21
N LYS A 579 -24.70 -13.41 36.31
CA LYS A 579 -24.61 -14.08 35.01
C LYS A 579 -23.47 -13.52 34.17
N ARG A 580 -23.37 -12.20 34.01
CA ARG A 580 -22.27 -11.54 33.28
C ARG A 580 -20.90 -11.83 33.92
N GLN A 581 -20.83 -11.80 35.25
CA GLN A 581 -19.61 -12.11 35.99
C GLN A 581 -19.16 -13.56 35.75
N LYS A 582 -20.08 -14.51 35.84
CA LYS A 582 -19.83 -15.93 35.58
C LYS A 582 -19.34 -16.14 34.15
N GLU A 583 -20.09 -15.64 33.16
CA GLU A 583 -19.71 -15.75 31.74
C GLU A 583 -18.30 -15.20 31.47
N PHE A 584 -17.97 -14.05 32.06
CA PHE A 584 -16.64 -13.44 31.95
C PHE A 584 -15.53 -14.35 32.50
N TYR A 585 -15.64 -14.78 33.76
CA TYR A 585 -14.59 -15.59 34.39
C TYR A 585 -14.52 -17.01 33.82
N THR A 586 -15.65 -17.59 33.40
CA THR A 586 -15.67 -18.87 32.66
C THR A 586 -14.85 -18.76 31.37
N ALA A 587 -15.02 -17.67 30.59
CA ALA A 587 -14.25 -17.47 29.37
C ALA A 587 -12.73 -17.34 29.63
N VAL A 588 -12.34 -16.67 30.72
CA VAL A 588 -10.93 -16.56 31.13
C VAL A 588 -10.37 -17.93 31.55
N SER A 589 -11.07 -18.66 32.43
CA SER A 589 -10.64 -19.98 32.92
C SER A 589 -10.58 -21.05 31.82
N GLN A 590 -11.42 -20.97 30.79
CA GLN A 590 -11.38 -21.90 29.67
C GLN A 590 -10.17 -21.68 28.75
N ARG A 591 -9.67 -20.43 28.65
CA ARG A 591 -8.61 -20.07 27.70
C ARG A 591 -7.22 -19.99 28.32
N ILE A 592 -7.11 -19.88 29.64
CA ILE A 592 -5.83 -19.88 30.36
C ILE A 592 -5.84 -21.06 31.33
N LYS A 593 -4.88 -21.98 31.18
CA LYS A 593 -4.72 -23.11 32.09
C LYS A 593 -4.49 -22.66 33.52
N GLN A 594 -5.00 -23.43 34.49
CA GLN A 594 -4.93 -23.11 35.91
C GLN A 594 -3.49 -22.97 36.42
N GLU A 595 -2.57 -23.80 35.94
CA GLU A 595 -1.14 -23.71 36.26
C GLU A 595 -0.52 -22.36 35.85
N HIS A 596 -0.87 -21.86 34.65
CA HIS A 596 -0.39 -20.57 34.18
C HIS A 596 -1.05 -19.40 34.92
N LEU A 597 -2.34 -19.53 35.27
CA LEU A 597 -3.03 -18.53 36.10
C LEU A 597 -2.38 -18.39 37.48
N LYS A 598 -1.95 -19.49 38.10
CA LYS A 598 -1.23 -19.47 39.39
C LYS A 598 0.10 -18.74 39.28
N SER A 599 0.88 -19.00 38.23
CA SER A 599 2.14 -18.28 37.97
C SER A 599 1.92 -16.78 37.71
N LEU A 600 0.86 -16.41 37.00
CA LEU A 600 0.60 -15.03 36.59
C LEU A 600 -0.06 -14.17 37.68
N LEU A 601 -0.93 -14.76 38.51
CA LEU A 601 -1.79 -14.04 39.45
C LEU A 601 -1.57 -14.43 40.92
N GLY A 602 -0.83 -15.51 41.19
CA GLY A 602 -0.75 -16.14 42.50
C GLY A 602 -1.89 -17.13 42.76
N ASP A 603 -1.68 -18.05 43.70
CA ASP A 603 -2.63 -19.12 44.03
C ASP A 603 -3.99 -18.60 44.48
N GLU A 604 -4.01 -17.53 45.28
CA GLU A 604 -5.25 -16.96 45.83
C GLU A 604 -6.17 -16.41 44.72
N GLN A 605 -5.62 -15.58 43.82
CA GLN A 605 -6.39 -14.96 42.74
C GLN A 605 -6.78 -15.98 41.68
N ALA A 606 -5.91 -16.94 41.36
CA ALA A 606 -6.25 -18.03 40.45
C ALA A 606 -7.42 -18.87 40.98
N THR A 607 -7.40 -19.21 42.28
CA THR A 607 -8.48 -19.94 42.94
C THR A 607 -9.78 -19.12 42.97
N ARG A 608 -9.68 -17.81 43.22
CA ARG A 608 -10.82 -16.89 43.17
C ARG A 608 -11.47 -16.81 41.79
N ILE A 609 -10.67 -16.71 40.72
CA ILE A 609 -11.21 -16.71 39.35
C ILE A 609 -11.95 -18.02 39.06
N GLN A 610 -11.40 -19.15 39.51
CA GLN A 610 -12.02 -20.46 39.30
C GLN A 610 -13.33 -20.64 40.10
N SER A 611 -13.38 -20.13 41.34
CA SER A 611 -14.61 -20.17 42.13
C SER A 611 -15.71 -19.29 41.54
N LEU A 612 -15.35 -18.11 41.00
CA LEU A 612 -16.28 -17.23 40.30
C LEU A 612 -16.79 -17.83 38.98
N ALA A 613 -15.97 -18.62 38.28
CA ALA A 613 -16.39 -19.36 37.09
C ALA A 613 -17.33 -20.54 37.41
N THR A 614 -17.19 -21.16 38.60
CA THR A 614 -17.91 -22.38 39.00
C THR A 614 -19.10 -22.15 39.92
N LEU A 615 -19.32 -20.93 40.43
CA LEU A 615 -20.43 -20.58 41.30
C LEU A 615 -21.78 -21.01 40.69
N ASN A 616 -22.30 -22.10 41.25
CA ASN A 616 -23.68 -22.56 41.16
C ASN A 616 -24.43 -22.00 42.36
N ASN A 617 -25.71 -21.67 42.16
CA ASN A 617 -26.61 -21.13 43.19
C ASN A 617 -26.53 -21.94 44.50
N ALA A 618 -25.76 -21.46 45.49
CA ALA A 618 -25.84 -21.95 46.86
C ALA A 618 -27.09 -21.35 47.50
N GLY A 619 -28.22 -22.03 47.31
CA GLY A 619 -29.36 -21.92 48.21
C GLY A 619 -28.96 -22.48 49.57
N THR A 620 -29.05 -21.62 50.57
CA THR A 620 -29.13 -21.90 52.01
C THR A 620 -29.36 -23.36 52.40
N THR A 621 -28.41 -23.95 53.12
CA THR A 621 -28.74 -24.86 54.24
C THR A 621 -27.64 -24.81 55.28
N THR A 622 -27.87 -23.99 56.30
CA THR A 622 -27.31 -24.15 57.64
C THR A 622 -27.80 -25.47 58.23
N LYS A 623 -26.90 -26.26 58.82
CA LYS A 623 -27.19 -27.06 60.03
C LYS A 623 -25.88 -27.42 60.76
N ASN A 624 -25.94 -27.18 62.06
CA ASN A 624 -24.91 -27.29 63.08
C ASN A 624 -24.50 -28.76 63.39
N ALA A 625 -23.28 -28.95 63.91
CA ALA A 625 -23.00 -29.37 65.30
C ALA A 625 -21.84 -30.39 65.47
N ALA A 626 -20.86 -29.98 66.29
CA ALA A 626 -20.11 -30.73 67.32
C ALA A 626 -19.33 -32.04 67.02
N THR A 627 -18.01 -31.96 67.26
CA THR A 627 -17.02 -33.00 67.65
C THR A 627 -17.39 -33.69 68.99
N PRO A 628 -16.80 -34.84 69.47
CA PRO A 628 -15.36 -35.19 69.43
C PRO A 628 -14.91 -36.70 69.40
N THR A 629 -13.58 -36.87 69.26
CA THR A 629 -12.66 -37.89 69.85
C THR A 629 -12.35 -39.29 69.26
N LYS A 630 -11.03 -39.48 69.05
CA LYS A 630 -10.10 -40.58 69.44
C LYS A 630 -9.74 -41.78 68.52
N ASN A 631 -8.41 -41.87 68.33
CA ASN A 631 -7.49 -43.03 68.48
C ASN A 631 -7.02 -43.89 67.27
N GLU A 632 -5.70 -43.75 67.03
CA GLU A 632 -4.65 -44.79 67.01
C GLU A 632 -4.32 -45.69 65.80
N ALA A 633 -3.01 -45.64 65.51
CA ALA A 633 -2.06 -46.74 65.28
C ALA A 633 -1.76 -47.24 63.84
N THR A 634 -0.55 -46.88 63.41
CA THR A 634 0.35 -47.63 62.51
C THR A 634 0.76 -48.97 63.13
N PRO A 635 1.22 -49.97 62.34
CA PRO A 635 2.67 -50.19 62.34
C PRO A 635 3.32 -50.64 61.00
N THR A 636 4.64 -50.53 61.07
CA THR A 636 5.77 -50.67 60.13
C THR A 636 6.14 -52.09 59.69
N LYS A 637 6.88 -52.22 58.57
CA LYS A 637 8.16 -52.98 58.37
C LYS A 637 8.56 -52.95 56.86
N ASN A 638 9.70 -52.35 56.47
CA ASN A 638 11.06 -52.92 56.33
C ASN A 638 11.14 -54.12 55.35
N ALA A 639 12.14 -54.33 54.48
CA ALA A 639 13.33 -53.61 54.02
C ALA A 639 13.99 -54.45 52.89
N ALA A 640 14.98 -53.84 52.21
CA ALA A 640 16.16 -54.46 51.60
C ALA A 640 16.11 -55.05 50.16
N THR A 641 16.77 -54.32 49.27
CA THR A 641 17.55 -54.75 48.09
C THR A 641 18.75 -55.63 48.50
N PRO A 642 19.38 -56.41 47.60
CA PRO A 642 20.53 -55.86 46.84
C PRO A 642 20.76 -56.40 45.41
N SER A 643 21.56 -55.62 44.68
CA SER A 643 22.11 -55.74 43.32
C SER A 643 22.96 -57.00 43.00
N LYS A 644 23.08 -57.39 41.71
CA LYS A 644 24.30 -57.20 40.86
C LYS A 644 24.28 -57.99 39.51
N SER A 645 24.94 -57.36 38.52
CA SER A 645 25.80 -57.88 37.42
C SER A 645 25.25 -58.68 36.21
N ALA A 646 25.14 -57.99 35.06
CA ALA A 646 25.87 -58.12 33.75
C ALA A 646 26.55 -59.46 33.32
N PRO A 647 27.03 -59.63 32.04
CA PRO A 647 26.59 -59.16 30.71
C PRO A 647 26.67 -60.25 29.59
N ALA A 648 26.17 -60.00 28.37
CA ALA A 648 26.71 -60.62 27.13
C ALA A 648 26.32 -59.86 25.85
N THR A 649 27.27 -59.81 24.91
CA THR A 649 27.28 -59.03 23.66
C THR A 649 27.17 -59.97 22.43
N ILE A 650 26.85 -59.36 21.28
CA ILE A 650 27.16 -59.74 19.88
C ILE A 650 26.15 -60.68 19.14
N LYS A 651 25.41 -60.15 18.14
CA LYS A 651 25.69 -60.32 16.68
C LYS A 651 24.59 -59.76 15.78
N ASN A 652 25.05 -58.98 14.80
CA ASN A 652 24.35 -58.55 13.58
C ASN A 652 23.81 -59.73 12.76
N THR A 653 22.67 -59.52 12.08
CA THR A 653 22.50 -59.88 10.66
C THR A 653 21.46 -58.97 10.02
N ALA A 654 21.78 -58.52 8.81
CA ALA A 654 20.92 -57.73 7.94
C ALA A 654 19.95 -58.61 7.15
N SER A 655 18.79 -58.07 6.80
CA SER A 655 18.09 -58.44 5.56
C SER A 655 17.24 -57.27 5.07
N THR A 656 17.42 -57.02 3.78
CA THR A 656 16.88 -56.02 2.87
C THR A 656 15.47 -56.38 2.38
N SER A 657 14.63 -55.39 2.05
CA SER A 657 14.00 -55.26 0.71
C SER A 657 12.88 -54.19 0.66
N LYS A 658 13.14 -53.17 -0.20
CA LYS A 658 12.27 -52.49 -1.18
C LYS A 658 10.88 -51.95 -0.78
N ASN A 659 10.68 -50.64 -0.95
CA ASN A 659 10.12 -50.10 -2.21
C ASN A 659 10.29 -48.57 -2.34
N LYS A 660 10.67 -48.13 -3.55
CA LYS A 660 10.84 -46.74 -4.02
C LYS A 660 9.75 -46.40 -5.06
N ASN A 661 9.58 -45.08 -5.27
CA ASN A 661 8.90 -44.32 -6.34
C ASN A 661 7.74 -43.51 -5.74
N VAL A 662 7.67 -42.18 -5.89
CA VAL A 662 7.78 -41.38 -7.12
C VAL A 662 8.30 -39.96 -6.82
N ALA A 663 9.28 -39.49 -7.62
CA ALA A 663 9.59 -38.08 -7.84
C ALA A 663 10.16 -37.91 -9.25
N ALA A 664 9.58 -37.03 -10.09
CA ALA A 664 10.26 -36.26 -11.15
C ALA A 664 9.26 -35.52 -12.07
N MET A 665 9.27 -34.18 -12.06
CA MET A 665 8.93 -33.26 -13.17
C MET A 665 9.20 -31.82 -12.65
N LEU A 666 9.90 -30.87 -13.28
CA LEU A 666 10.78 -30.73 -14.44
C LEU A 666 11.53 -29.39 -14.23
N MET A 667 12.86 -29.36 -14.39
CA MET A 667 13.69 -28.14 -14.47
C MET A 667 14.79 -28.38 -15.52
N LYS A 668 14.76 -27.60 -16.61
CA LYS A 668 15.89 -27.06 -17.42
C LYS A 668 15.52 -26.93 -18.90
N ALA A 669 15.68 -25.72 -19.43
CA ALA A 669 16.26 -25.52 -20.76
C ALA A 669 16.79 -24.08 -20.87
N ALA A 670 18.12 -23.94 -20.95
CA ALA A 670 18.83 -22.79 -21.49
C ALA A 670 19.94 -23.36 -22.37
N ALA A 671 19.89 -23.11 -23.69
CA ALA A 671 21.02 -23.21 -24.60
C ALA A 671 20.68 -22.58 -25.96
N THR A 672 21.53 -21.65 -26.36
CA THR A 672 21.64 -20.90 -27.61
C THR A 672 21.91 -21.80 -28.83
N PRO A 673 21.48 -21.46 -30.07
CA PRO A 673 21.92 -22.14 -31.28
C PRO A 673 22.99 -21.33 -32.04
N GLN A 674 24.11 -21.99 -32.37
CA GLN A 674 25.03 -21.56 -33.43
C GLN A 674 24.88 -22.46 -34.65
N ARG A 675 24.95 -21.80 -35.80
CA ARG A 675 24.63 -22.23 -37.17
C ARG A 675 25.87 -22.82 -37.84
N LYS A 676 25.72 -23.93 -38.59
CA LYS A 676 26.59 -24.32 -39.72
C LYS A 676 25.90 -25.35 -40.61
N LYS A 677 25.31 -24.90 -41.72
CA LYS A 677 25.57 -25.33 -43.09
C LYS A 677 24.91 -24.34 -44.05
#